data_AF-A0A1M7DU12-F1
#
_entry.id   AF-A0A1M7DU12-F1
#
_cell.length_a   1.000
_cell.length_b   1.000
_cell.length_c   1.000
_cell.angle_alpha   90.00
_cell.angle_beta   90.00
_cell.angle_gamma   90.00
#
_symmetry.space_group_name_H-M   'P 1'
#
loop_
_entity.id
_entity.type
_entity.pdbx_description
1 polymer ?
#
loop_
_entity_poly.entity_id
_entity_poly.type
_entity_poly.pdbx_seq_one_letter_code
_entity_poly.pdbx_strand_id
1 'polypeptide(L)'
;MGQSVSNFDFLGCLDGELANLGRLAESYFQDDPSTSLIKLRQFAERLTRRHAALVGVDLQPDDTQSDILRRLKYERAVPERVLDVLHHIRKLGNTAVHESRGDHREALACLKMSVQLGVWHIRTSTADRGFSAGVFIPPQPPSNPTEELRDELSRLRSEKDAALTVAQKAEEARQQAMRDAESAKERHQREVEERKTWEALAQDADRQLQEFIAEAKQQAPATMASFVQAANEAAGAIDLDEQATRALIDQQLRDRGWETDSVDLRYGKGTRPVKGRNMAIAEWPTASGPADYALFVGETCLGIVEAKRYRKNVSAAVDQAERYSKGFVWAANAYSWVDGFVVPFVFATNGRPYLKQVETESGIWFRDVRLANNLRRALMGWFRPEELLSMLEVEKEKAQAALHARSFDFGFQLRPYQKAAIEAVETTLASERREMLVAMATGTGKTKLAIAMLYRLLATKRFRRICFVVDRSALGTQTSDEFMSTAIEGPKAFGQLFGIKGLEDVKPDPETRVHICTIQGLVKRVLYNADPADVPPIGQYDLMVIDECHRGYLLDREMSDAELSFRGQDDYISKYRRVLEYFDAVKIGLTATPALHTAQIFGDPIYTYTYREAVVDGWLIDHEPPIRFQTALAKAGITFDVGDAVEVLDSQTGEVQNTVAPDELNFKVEDFNRKVITQPFNQVIAEELAKHIDPSLEGKTLVFAATDAHADIIVNELKKAFAAQYGSIEDAAIRKITGSVDKVGTLIRSFRNDAFPQIAVTVDLLTTGIDVPKITNLVFIRRVNSRILYEQMLGRATRRCDEIGKEVFRIFDAVDLYATLQDLTQMKPVASNPKLTFEQLFDELATVTEDDQRELVRDQALAKLHRRLRKLPTKVAQAVEDLTGETVEQLCERLKQGPPAEAAAHVRKFADLGKILDWNPDGTGPIWIPISHHEDSMHAVTTGYGEYEKPEDFLDTFTSFVKNNQNRIAALSVVVQRPRDLTRAELRSLRLELDRMGFSETSLRRAWNDASNEDIAASIIGFVRQAALGDPLVPFETRVQSATRTILAKGRWTEPQKQWLRRIAEQITREIVLDRDSIDQGNFAAHGGFNRLNKVFNGQLESILHDFNEELWKVSA
;
A
#
# COMPACT_ATOMS: atom_id res chain seq x y z
N MET A 1 -34.52 -49.96 26.47
CA MET A 1 -34.12 -49.05 25.37
C MET A 1 -32.67 -48.67 25.64
N GLY A 2 -31.73 -49.10 24.79
CA GLY A 2 -30.32 -48.73 24.96
C GLY A 2 -30.16 -47.23 24.69
N GLN A 3 -29.50 -46.49 25.57
CA GLN A 3 -29.15 -45.09 25.34
C GLN A 3 -28.28 -45.02 24.09
N SER A 4 -28.79 -44.44 22.98
CA SER A 4 -27.96 -44.14 21.83
C SER A 4 -27.03 -42.99 22.23
N VAL A 5 -25.73 -43.26 22.27
CA VAL A 5 -24.70 -42.24 22.52
C VAL A 5 -24.72 -41.26 21.35
N SER A 6 -24.85 -39.96 21.64
CA SER A 6 -24.87 -38.90 20.63
C SER A 6 -23.45 -38.52 20.24
N ASN A 7 -23.22 -38.10 18.98
CA ASN A 7 -21.90 -37.61 18.58
C ASN A 7 -21.53 -36.27 19.25
N PHE A 8 -22.44 -35.62 19.99
CA PHE A 8 -22.22 -34.32 20.65
C PHE A 8 -22.14 -34.40 22.19
N ASP A 9 -22.27 -35.59 22.79
CA ASP A 9 -22.30 -35.76 24.25
C ASP A 9 -21.03 -35.23 24.94
N PHE A 10 -19.90 -35.24 24.23
CA PHE A 10 -18.63 -34.74 24.71
C PHE A 10 -18.61 -33.22 25.00
N LEU A 11 -19.55 -32.45 24.45
CA LEU A 11 -19.67 -31.00 24.70
C LEU A 11 -20.40 -30.68 26.00
N GLY A 12 -21.05 -31.66 26.64
CA GLY A 12 -21.88 -31.44 27.82
C GLY A 12 -21.09 -30.92 29.03
N CYS A 13 -19.78 -31.17 29.10
CA CYS A 13 -18.91 -30.63 30.14
C CYS A 13 -18.52 -29.15 29.93
N LEU A 14 -18.71 -28.61 28.72
CA LEU A 14 -18.41 -27.21 28.38
C LEU A 14 -19.66 -26.33 28.40
N ASP A 15 -20.72 -26.81 27.76
CA ASP A 15 -21.98 -26.09 27.60
C ASP A 15 -23.09 -27.12 27.33
N GLY A 16 -23.95 -27.33 28.32
CA GLY A 16 -25.03 -28.32 28.24
C GLY A 16 -25.97 -28.09 27.06
N GLU A 17 -26.15 -26.83 26.67
CA GLU A 17 -27.04 -26.47 25.57
C GLU A 17 -26.39 -26.69 24.19
N LEU A 18 -25.06 -26.54 24.06
CA LEU A 18 -24.36 -26.96 22.83
C LEU A 18 -24.51 -28.47 22.59
N ALA A 19 -24.41 -29.28 23.64
CA ALA A 19 -24.65 -30.72 23.53
C ALA A 19 -26.12 -31.03 23.18
N ASN A 20 -27.08 -30.32 23.79
CA ASN A 20 -28.50 -30.49 23.49
C ASN A 20 -28.85 -30.14 22.04
N LEU A 21 -28.36 -29.01 21.53
CA LEU A 21 -28.59 -28.59 20.14
C LEU A 21 -28.04 -29.62 19.15
N GLY A 22 -26.87 -30.20 19.44
CA GLY A 22 -26.29 -31.31 18.67
C GLY A 22 -27.15 -32.58 18.71
N ARG A 23 -27.62 -33.00 19.90
CA ARG A 23 -28.53 -34.15 20.05
C ARG A 23 -29.83 -33.97 19.30
N LEU A 24 -30.42 -32.78 19.38
CA LEU A 24 -31.66 -32.46 18.68
C LEU A 24 -31.45 -32.50 17.16
N ALA A 25 -30.34 -31.95 16.68
CA ALA A 25 -30.01 -32.03 15.26
C ALA A 25 -29.90 -33.49 14.77
N GLU A 26 -29.33 -34.39 15.58
CA GLU A 26 -29.27 -35.82 15.28
C GLU A 26 -30.62 -36.51 15.34
N SER A 27 -31.48 -36.17 16.31
CA SER A 27 -32.81 -36.79 16.43
C SER A 27 -33.72 -36.39 15.29
N TYR A 28 -33.69 -35.12 14.88
CA TYR A 28 -34.47 -34.63 13.74
C TYR A 28 -33.89 -35.06 12.40
N PHE A 29 -32.66 -35.60 12.36
CA PHE A 29 -32.04 -36.03 11.11
C PHE A 29 -32.90 -37.03 10.34
N GLN A 30 -33.61 -37.94 11.01
CA GLN A 30 -34.41 -38.97 10.35
C GLN A 30 -35.76 -38.46 9.85
N ASP A 31 -36.42 -37.61 10.65
CA ASP A 31 -37.81 -37.22 10.45
C ASP A 31 -37.95 -35.88 9.72
N ASP A 32 -37.04 -34.93 9.97
CA ASP A 32 -37.06 -33.59 9.38
C ASP A 32 -35.64 -33.00 9.21
N PRO A 33 -35.03 -33.16 8.01
CA PRO A 33 -33.70 -32.64 7.74
C PRO A 33 -33.64 -31.10 7.77
N SER A 34 -34.77 -30.41 7.55
CA SER A 34 -34.80 -28.94 7.63
C SER A 34 -34.66 -28.48 9.07
N THR A 35 -35.39 -29.10 10.00
CA THR A 35 -35.25 -28.83 11.45
C THR A 35 -33.86 -29.23 11.95
N SER A 36 -33.28 -30.32 11.44
CA SER A 36 -31.88 -30.68 11.73
C SER A 36 -30.89 -29.56 11.37
N LEU A 37 -30.99 -28.98 10.16
CA LEU A 37 -30.15 -27.85 9.72
C LEU A 37 -30.37 -26.58 10.55
N ILE A 38 -31.61 -26.30 10.95
CA ILE A 38 -31.94 -25.16 11.83
C ILE A 38 -31.24 -25.31 13.19
N LYS A 39 -31.26 -26.52 13.78
CA LYS A 39 -30.59 -26.80 15.04
C LYS A 39 -29.06 -26.71 14.93
N LEU A 40 -28.49 -27.12 13.81
CA LEU A 40 -27.04 -26.98 13.55
C LEU A 40 -26.61 -25.52 13.38
N ARG A 41 -27.47 -24.67 12.83
CA ARG A 41 -27.23 -23.22 12.80
C ARG A 41 -27.25 -22.61 14.20
N GLN A 42 -28.24 -22.97 15.03
CA GLN A 42 -28.30 -22.51 16.42
C GLN A 42 -27.05 -22.96 17.22
N PHE A 43 -26.60 -24.19 17.00
CA PHE A 43 -25.35 -24.72 17.54
C PHE A 43 -24.14 -23.86 17.12
N ALA A 44 -24.00 -23.58 15.82
CA ALA A 44 -22.89 -22.79 15.29
C ALA A 44 -22.89 -21.35 15.84
N GLU A 45 -24.07 -20.73 16.01
CA GLU A 45 -24.19 -19.38 16.56
C GLU A 45 -23.74 -19.32 18.03
N ARG A 46 -24.21 -20.26 18.85
CA ARG A 46 -23.83 -20.35 20.26
C ARG A 46 -22.33 -20.62 20.43
N LEU A 47 -21.77 -21.53 19.62
CA LEU A 47 -20.34 -21.81 19.60
C LEU A 47 -19.50 -20.57 19.23
N THR A 48 -19.98 -19.79 18.26
CA THR A 48 -19.32 -18.56 17.79
C THR A 48 -19.29 -17.51 18.90
N ARG A 49 -20.42 -17.25 19.58
CA ARG A 49 -20.52 -16.30 20.71
C ARG A 49 -19.60 -16.71 21.86
N ARG A 50 -19.61 -17.99 22.22
CA ARG A 50 -18.75 -18.53 23.29
C ARG A 50 -17.26 -18.35 22.97
N HIS A 51 -16.86 -18.67 21.75
CA HIS A 51 -15.47 -18.51 21.33
C HIS A 51 -15.05 -17.03 21.28
N ALA A 52 -15.90 -16.14 20.78
CA ALA A 52 -15.64 -14.70 20.75
C ALA A 52 -15.41 -14.12 22.15
N ALA A 53 -16.20 -14.56 23.13
CA ALA A 53 -16.03 -14.16 24.52
C ALA A 53 -14.68 -14.59 25.10
N LEU A 54 -14.24 -15.82 24.80
CA LEU A 54 -12.95 -16.35 25.25
C LEU A 54 -11.75 -15.62 24.65
N VAL A 55 -11.88 -15.10 23.43
CA VAL A 55 -10.81 -14.33 22.77
C VAL A 55 -10.88 -12.83 23.13
N GLY A 56 -11.87 -12.40 23.92
CA GLY A 56 -12.00 -10.99 24.32
C GLY A 56 -12.53 -10.07 23.21
N VAL A 57 -13.19 -10.62 22.20
CA VAL A 57 -13.89 -9.83 21.18
C VAL A 57 -15.11 -9.18 21.82
N ASP A 58 -15.31 -7.88 21.63
CA ASP A 58 -16.48 -7.21 22.19
C ASP A 58 -17.77 -7.68 21.49
N LEU A 59 -18.70 -8.18 22.30
CA LEU A 59 -20.02 -8.67 21.88
C LEU A 59 -21.10 -7.69 22.34
N GLN A 60 -21.93 -7.25 21.40
CA GLN A 60 -23.09 -6.41 21.62
C GLN A 60 -24.36 -7.28 21.65
N PRO A 61 -25.42 -6.89 22.41
CA PRO A 61 -26.64 -7.68 22.53
C PRO A 61 -27.32 -7.99 21.18
N ASP A 62 -27.27 -7.04 20.25
CA ASP A 62 -27.94 -7.13 18.94
C ASP A 62 -27.02 -7.67 17.82
N ASP A 63 -25.80 -8.10 18.13
CA ASP A 63 -24.89 -8.62 17.11
C ASP A 63 -25.46 -9.88 16.46
N THR A 64 -25.52 -9.89 15.13
CA THR A 64 -25.83 -11.12 14.39
C THR A 64 -24.62 -12.05 14.38
N GLN A 65 -24.83 -13.36 14.13
CA GLN A 65 -23.71 -14.29 13.94
C GLN A 65 -22.72 -13.79 12.85
N SER A 66 -23.22 -13.10 11.83
CA SER A 66 -22.39 -12.54 10.76
C SER A 66 -21.48 -11.42 11.25
N ASP A 67 -21.96 -10.57 12.16
CA ASP A 67 -21.18 -9.47 12.75
C ASP A 67 -20.05 -10.01 13.63
N ILE A 68 -20.33 -11.08 14.38
CA ILE A 68 -19.35 -11.73 15.25
C ILE A 68 -18.27 -12.43 14.42
N LEU A 69 -18.65 -13.19 13.38
CA LEU A 69 -17.69 -13.83 12.47
C LEU A 69 -16.78 -12.80 11.79
N ARG A 70 -17.31 -11.62 11.44
CA ARG A 70 -16.53 -10.51 10.88
C ARG A 70 -15.50 -9.97 11.87
N ARG A 71 -15.87 -9.74 13.13
CA ARG A 71 -14.93 -9.27 14.16
C ARG A 71 -13.85 -10.33 14.43
N LEU A 72 -14.23 -11.60 14.53
CA LEU A 72 -13.29 -12.71 14.69
C LEU A 72 -12.30 -12.83 13.53
N LYS A 73 -12.75 -12.59 12.28
CA LYS A 73 -11.89 -12.54 11.09
C LYS A 73 -10.92 -11.36 11.13
N TYR A 74 -11.39 -10.19 11.56
CA TYR A 74 -10.58 -8.98 11.66
C TYR A 74 -9.45 -9.13 12.69
N GLU A 75 -9.78 -9.64 13.88
CA GLU A 75 -8.85 -9.81 14.99
C GLU A 75 -7.90 -11.01 14.83
N ARG A 76 -8.03 -11.79 13.74
CA ARG A 76 -7.33 -13.07 13.51
C ARG A 76 -7.50 -14.05 14.67
N ALA A 77 -8.60 -13.92 15.39
CA ALA A 77 -8.95 -14.74 16.55
C ALA A 77 -9.28 -16.18 16.17
N VAL A 78 -9.81 -16.37 14.95
CA VAL A 78 -10.26 -17.65 14.43
C VAL A 78 -9.62 -17.92 13.07
N PRO A 79 -9.11 -19.14 12.82
CA PRO A 79 -8.57 -19.52 11.53
C PRO A 79 -9.65 -19.44 10.43
N GLU A 80 -9.28 -18.99 9.23
CA GLU A 80 -10.22 -18.80 8.11
C GLU A 80 -10.96 -20.11 7.76
N ARG A 81 -10.30 -21.26 7.93
CA ARG A 81 -10.92 -22.60 7.80
C ARG A 81 -12.17 -22.77 8.66
N VAL A 82 -12.13 -22.32 9.91
CA VAL A 82 -13.24 -22.47 10.85
C VAL A 82 -14.35 -21.48 10.52
N LEU A 83 -13.98 -20.27 10.09
CA LEU A 83 -14.91 -19.26 9.61
C LEU A 83 -15.70 -19.75 8.40
N ASP A 84 -15.06 -20.41 7.44
CA ASP A 84 -15.72 -20.98 6.26
C ASP A 84 -16.75 -22.05 6.63
N VAL A 85 -16.41 -22.95 7.56
CA VAL A 85 -17.35 -23.99 8.04
C VAL A 85 -18.52 -23.36 8.80
N LEU A 86 -18.28 -22.41 9.70
CA LEU A 86 -19.33 -21.69 10.42
C LEU A 86 -20.25 -20.92 9.46
N HIS A 87 -19.68 -20.31 8.42
CA HIS A 87 -20.43 -19.60 7.40
C HIS A 87 -21.27 -20.53 6.53
N HIS A 88 -20.74 -21.71 6.17
CA HIS A 88 -21.45 -22.73 5.40
C HIS A 88 -22.69 -23.25 6.16
N ILE A 89 -22.53 -23.64 7.43
CA ILE A 89 -23.64 -24.09 8.28
C ILE A 89 -24.69 -22.98 8.43
N ARG A 90 -24.24 -21.73 8.59
CA ARG A 90 -25.15 -20.57 8.67
C ARG A 90 -25.98 -20.39 7.40
N LYS A 91 -25.37 -20.47 6.20
CA LYS A 91 -26.12 -20.31 4.93
C LYS A 91 -27.15 -21.42 4.76
N LEU A 92 -26.77 -22.69 4.94
CA LEU A 92 -27.70 -23.82 4.81
C LEU A 92 -28.83 -23.76 5.84
N GLY A 93 -28.51 -23.40 7.09
CA GLY A 93 -29.54 -23.19 8.11
C GLY A 93 -30.48 -22.01 7.80
N ASN A 94 -29.98 -20.91 7.21
CA ASN A 94 -30.84 -19.80 6.76
C ASN A 94 -31.81 -20.26 5.66
N THR A 95 -31.31 -20.99 4.66
CA THR A 95 -32.15 -21.55 3.59
C THR A 95 -33.22 -22.48 4.16
N ALA A 96 -32.86 -23.35 5.10
CA ALA A 96 -33.82 -24.25 5.76
C ALA A 96 -34.93 -23.47 6.52
N VAL A 97 -34.58 -22.36 7.20
CA VAL A 97 -35.57 -21.49 7.87
C VAL A 97 -36.53 -20.83 6.88
N HIS A 98 -36.01 -20.30 5.77
CA HIS A 98 -36.80 -19.49 4.84
C HIS A 98 -37.61 -20.33 3.83
N GLU A 99 -37.09 -21.47 3.41
CA GLU A 99 -37.69 -22.29 2.35
C GLU A 99 -38.42 -23.54 2.87
N SER A 100 -38.31 -23.83 4.19
CA SER A 100 -38.86 -25.05 4.82
C SER A 100 -38.49 -26.35 4.09
N ARG A 101 -37.30 -26.37 3.47
CA ARG A 101 -36.74 -27.50 2.73
C ARG A 101 -35.35 -27.81 3.28
N GLY A 102 -35.06 -29.09 3.46
CA GLY A 102 -33.74 -29.57 3.87
C GLY A 102 -33.43 -30.90 3.19
N ASP A 103 -32.17 -31.10 2.81
CA ASP A 103 -31.67 -32.37 2.31
C ASP A 103 -30.99 -33.16 3.43
N HIS A 104 -31.33 -34.44 3.59
CA HIS A 104 -30.66 -35.34 4.54
C HIS A 104 -29.16 -35.43 4.28
N ARG A 105 -28.69 -35.21 3.05
CA ARG A 105 -27.24 -35.23 2.77
C ARG A 105 -26.55 -33.96 3.26
N GLU A 106 -27.13 -32.79 3.00
CA GLU A 106 -26.64 -31.51 3.53
C GLU A 106 -26.67 -31.51 5.06
N ALA A 107 -27.76 -32.03 5.66
CA ALA A 107 -27.85 -32.20 7.10
C ALA A 107 -26.75 -33.12 7.65
N LEU A 108 -26.41 -34.22 6.95
CA LEU A 108 -25.35 -35.14 7.37
C LEU A 108 -23.97 -34.50 7.26
N ALA A 109 -23.71 -33.73 6.21
CA ALA A 109 -22.46 -32.99 6.04
C ALA A 109 -22.31 -31.94 7.15
N CYS A 110 -23.37 -31.16 7.42
CA CYS A 110 -23.39 -30.19 8.53
C CYS A 110 -23.22 -30.86 9.90
N LEU A 111 -23.82 -32.04 10.14
CA LEU A 111 -23.61 -32.79 11.39
C LEU A 111 -22.14 -33.14 11.59
N LYS A 112 -21.49 -33.71 10.57
CA LYS A 112 -20.05 -34.03 10.62
C LYS A 112 -19.21 -32.78 10.86
N MET A 113 -19.50 -31.68 10.15
CA MET A 113 -18.79 -30.41 10.30
C MET A 113 -18.97 -29.83 11.71
N SER A 114 -20.17 -29.88 12.28
CA SER A 114 -20.47 -29.41 13.64
C SER A 114 -19.75 -30.21 14.71
N VAL A 115 -19.61 -31.54 14.55
CA VAL A 115 -18.80 -32.37 15.45
C VAL A 115 -17.32 -31.93 15.39
N GLN A 116 -16.78 -31.70 14.20
CA GLN A 116 -15.41 -31.20 14.03
C GLN A 116 -15.22 -29.80 14.63
N LEU A 117 -16.21 -28.91 14.51
CA LEU A 117 -16.20 -27.60 15.17
C LEU A 117 -16.21 -27.73 16.71
N GLY A 118 -16.97 -28.67 17.26
CA GLY A 118 -16.97 -28.97 18.68
C GLY A 118 -15.62 -29.49 19.18
N VAL A 119 -15.00 -30.42 18.44
CA VAL A 119 -13.65 -30.93 18.72
C VAL A 119 -12.61 -29.81 18.64
N TRP A 120 -12.67 -28.98 17.60
CA TRP A 120 -11.82 -27.79 17.48
C TRP A 120 -11.97 -26.91 18.71
N HIS A 121 -13.21 -26.57 19.11
CA HIS A 121 -13.46 -25.71 20.25
C HIS A 121 -12.87 -26.27 21.55
N ILE A 122 -12.99 -27.57 21.83
CA ILE A 122 -12.33 -28.20 23.00
C ILE A 122 -10.81 -28.07 22.94
N ARG A 123 -10.21 -28.40 21.79
CA ARG A 123 -8.76 -28.29 21.61
C ARG A 123 -8.28 -26.85 21.76
N THR A 124 -9.12 -25.86 21.46
CA THR A 124 -8.79 -24.44 21.66
C THR A 124 -9.00 -23.94 23.09
N SER A 125 -10.11 -24.35 23.72
CA SER A 125 -10.62 -23.75 24.96
C SER A 125 -10.25 -24.52 26.23
N THR A 126 -9.70 -25.73 26.09
CA THR A 126 -9.30 -26.58 27.22
C THR A 126 -7.81 -26.93 27.16
N ALA A 127 -7.29 -27.51 28.23
CA ALA A 127 -5.92 -28.03 28.29
C ALA A 127 -5.69 -29.27 27.41
N ASP A 128 -6.76 -29.93 26.93
CA ASP A 128 -6.68 -31.14 26.11
C ASP A 128 -6.53 -30.80 24.62
N ARG A 129 -5.29 -30.52 24.21
CA ARG A 129 -4.93 -30.18 22.81
C ARG A 129 -5.06 -31.37 21.84
N GLY A 130 -5.07 -32.61 22.35
CA GLY A 130 -5.10 -33.85 21.55
C GLY A 130 -6.50 -34.49 21.44
N PHE A 131 -7.52 -33.87 22.04
CA PHE A 131 -8.87 -34.43 22.17
C PHE A 131 -9.45 -34.95 20.84
N SER A 132 -10.11 -36.11 20.86
CA SER A 132 -10.82 -36.68 19.70
C SER A 132 -12.17 -37.22 20.14
N ALA A 133 -13.24 -36.88 19.42
CA ALA A 133 -14.60 -37.32 19.72
C ALA A 133 -14.88 -38.80 19.35
N GLY A 134 -13.90 -39.53 18.82
CA GLY A 134 -14.08 -40.91 18.33
C GLY A 134 -14.56 -40.98 16.88
N VAL A 135 -14.99 -42.17 16.44
CA VAL A 135 -15.51 -42.39 15.07
C VAL A 135 -16.94 -41.85 14.99
N PHE A 136 -17.21 -40.96 14.03
CA PHE A 136 -18.54 -40.42 13.79
C PHE A 136 -19.53 -41.54 13.43
N ILE A 137 -20.62 -41.65 14.19
CA ILE A 137 -21.69 -42.61 13.97
C ILE A 137 -22.82 -41.90 13.22
N PRO A 138 -23.01 -42.15 11.91
CA PRO A 138 -24.06 -41.47 11.15
C PRO A 138 -25.46 -41.89 11.66
N PRO A 139 -26.38 -40.94 11.90
CA PRO A 139 -27.77 -41.25 12.23
C PRO A 139 -28.45 -42.02 11.08
N GLN A 140 -29.43 -42.87 11.41
CA GLN A 140 -30.05 -43.75 10.42
C GLN A 140 -30.80 -42.93 9.36
N PRO A 141 -30.56 -43.16 8.06
CA PRO A 141 -31.33 -42.51 7.00
C PRO A 141 -32.79 -42.99 7.03
N PRO A 142 -33.74 -42.20 6.52
CA PRO A 142 -35.13 -42.63 6.41
C PRO A 142 -35.23 -43.93 5.59
N SER A 143 -36.09 -44.85 6.03
CA SER A 143 -36.42 -46.08 5.30
C SER A 143 -37.06 -45.69 3.98
N ASN A 144 -36.30 -45.70 2.88
CA ASN A 144 -36.91 -45.54 1.55
C ASN A 144 -37.84 -46.74 1.32
N PRO A 145 -39.17 -46.55 1.18
CA PRO A 145 -40.02 -47.62 0.69
C PRO A 145 -39.56 -47.95 -0.74
N THR A 146 -39.30 -49.23 -1.01
CA THR A 146 -38.91 -49.73 -2.33
C THR A 146 -39.91 -49.24 -3.38
N GLU A 147 -39.44 -48.97 -4.61
CA GLU A 147 -40.31 -48.55 -5.74
C GLU A 147 -41.52 -49.49 -5.89
N GLU A 148 -41.32 -50.79 -5.70
CA GLU A 148 -42.37 -51.82 -5.70
C GLU A 148 -43.48 -51.57 -4.66
N LEU A 149 -43.13 -51.10 -3.46
CA LEU A 149 -44.09 -50.81 -2.39
C LEU A 149 -44.92 -49.57 -2.69
N ARG A 150 -44.35 -48.58 -3.39
CA ARG A 150 -45.11 -47.38 -3.84
C ARG A 150 -46.08 -47.74 -4.95
N ASP A 151 -45.65 -48.58 -5.89
CA ASP A 151 -46.50 -49.04 -6.97
C ASP A 151 -47.65 -49.91 -6.43
N GLU A 152 -47.37 -50.80 -5.47
CA GLU A 152 -48.38 -51.63 -4.79
C GLU A 152 -49.38 -50.76 -4.01
N LEU A 153 -48.89 -49.75 -3.28
CA LEU A 153 -49.76 -48.82 -2.54
C LEU A 153 -50.63 -47.97 -3.47
N SER A 154 -50.09 -47.54 -4.62
CA SER A 154 -50.82 -46.74 -5.60
C SER A 154 -51.92 -47.56 -6.28
N ARG A 155 -51.61 -48.83 -6.58
CA ARG A 155 -52.55 -49.80 -7.14
C ARG A 155 -53.67 -50.11 -6.15
N LEU A 156 -53.32 -50.42 -4.88
CA LEU A 156 -54.31 -50.70 -3.83
C LEU A 156 -55.20 -49.48 -3.54
N ARG A 157 -54.66 -48.26 -3.61
CA ARG A 157 -55.45 -47.02 -3.50
C ARG A 157 -56.40 -46.85 -4.68
N SER A 158 -55.94 -47.11 -5.90
CA SER A 158 -56.78 -47.06 -7.11
C SER A 158 -57.90 -48.10 -7.09
N GLU A 159 -57.62 -49.33 -6.62
CA GLU A 159 -58.62 -50.40 -6.47
C GLU A 159 -59.65 -50.05 -5.39
N LYS A 160 -59.21 -49.48 -4.26
CA LYS A 160 -60.10 -48.99 -3.19
C LYS A 160 -60.99 -47.84 -3.68
N ASP A 161 -60.44 -46.90 -4.44
CA ASP A 161 -61.18 -45.74 -4.97
C ASP A 161 -62.23 -46.12 -6.02
N ALA A 162 -62.03 -47.20 -6.77
CA ALA A 162 -63.01 -47.70 -7.74
C ALA A 162 -64.20 -48.41 -7.06
N ALA A 163 -64.02 -48.94 -5.84
CA ALA A 163 -65.03 -49.73 -5.13
C ALA A 163 -65.97 -48.92 -4.22
N LEU A 164 -65.64 -47.66 -3.91
CA LEU A 164 -66.40 -46.82 -2.97
C LEU A 164 -67.45 -45.93 -3.67
N THR A 165 -68.68 -45.95 -3.16
CA THR A 165 -69.75 -45.04 -3.63
C THR A 165 -69.51 -43.59 -3.19
N VAL A 166 -70.09 -42.62 -3.91
CA VAL A 166 -69.90 -41.17 -3.64
C VAL A 166 -70.25 -40.79 -2.19
N ALA A 167 -71.26 -41.42 -1.59
CA ALA A 167 -71.64 -41.20 -0.19
C ALA A 167 -70.60 -41.77 0.81
N GLN A 168 -69.97 -42.90 0.50
CA GLN A 168 -68.92 -43.51 1.33
C GLN A 168 -67.62 -42.72 1.25
N LYS A 169 -67.27 -42.19 0.06
CA LYS A 169 -66.11 -41.30 -0.10
C LYS A 169 -66.26 -40.01 0.70
N ALA A 170 -67.45 -39.44 0.75
CA ALA A 170 -67.72 -38.22 1.53
C ALA A 170 -67.61 -38.47 3.05
N GLU A 171 -68.11 -39.61 3.55
CA GLU A 171 -68.02 -39.93 4.98
C GLU A 171 -66.60 -40.34 5.40
N GLU A 172 -65.86 -41.11 4.59
CA GLU A 172 -64.44 -41.41 4.85
C GLU A 172 -63.60 -40.13 4.80
N ALA A 173 -63.81 -39.24 3.83
CA ALA A 173 -63.10 -37.95 3.78
C ALA A 173 -63.42 -37.07 4.99
N ARG A 174 -64.66 -37.10 5.48
CA ARG A 174 -65.06 -36.35 6.69
C ARG A 174 -64.44 -36.95 7.95
N GLN A 175 -64.41 -38.27 8.09
CA GLN A 175 -63.76 -38.95 9.22
C GLN A 175 -62.23 -38.80 9.18
N GLN A 176 -61.62 -38.84 8.00
CA GLN A 176 -60.20 -38.60 7.82
C GLN A 176 -59.85 -37.15 8.15
N ALA A 177 -60.63 -36.18 7.68
CA ALA A 177 -60.45 -34.77 8.04
C ALA A 177 -60.64 -34.54 9.56
N MET A 178 -61.53 -35.28 10.22
CA MET A 178 -61.72 -35.19 11.67
C MET A 178 -60.53 -35.77 12.44
N ARG A 179 -60.00 -36.92 12.02
CA ARG A 179 -58.79 -37.54 12.60
C ARG A 179 -57.52 -36.73 12.31
N ASP A 180 -57.42 -36.15 11.13
CA ASP A 180 -56.32 -35.27 10.74
C ASP A 180 -56.39 -33.97 11.56
N ALA A 181 -57.58 -33.43 11.82
CA ALA A 181 -57.78 -32.29 12.69
C ALA A 181 -57.50 -32.60 14.17
N GLU A 182 -57.90 -33.76 14.69
CA GLU A 182 -57.55 -34.21 16.05
C GLU A 182 -56.05 -34.42 16.20
N SER A 183 -55.40 -35.13 15.28
CA SER A 183 -53.95 -35.36 15.31
C SER A 183 -53.15 -34.08 15.07
N ALA A 184 -53.65 -33.12 14.30
CA ALA A 184 -53.06 -31.80 14.15
C ALA A 184 -53.21 -30.97 15.41
N LYS A 185 -54.32 -31.09 16.14
CA LYS A 185 -54.57 -30.40 17.41
C LYS A 185 -53.73 -30.97 18.54
N GLU A 186 -53.54 -32.29 18.60
CA GLU A 186 -52.63 -32.95 19.54
C GLU A 186 -51.16 -32.63 19.23
N ARG A 187 -50.76 -32.60 17.94
CA ARG A 187 -49.43 -32.13 17.53
C ARG A 187 -49.21 -30.67 17.90
N HIS A 188 -50.18 -29.80 17.64
CA HIS A 188 -50.12 -28.40 18.02
C HIS A 188 -50.07 -28.20 19.54
N GLN A 189 -50.80 -29.00 20.32
CA GLN A 189 -50.73 -28.95 21.79
C GLN A 189 -49.36 -29.42 22.31
N ARG A 190 -48.80 -30.51 21.77
CA ARG A 190 -47.42 -30.93 22.08
C ARG A 190 -46.40 -29.88 21.69
N GLU A 191 -46.52 -29.30 20.50
CA GLU A 191 -45.66 -28.20 20.04
C GLU A 191 -45.75 -26.98 20.95
N VAL A 192 -46.95 -26.63 21.46
CA VAL A 192 -47.14 -25.50 22.37
C VAL A 192 -46.60 -25.79 23.77
N GLU A 193 -46.75 -27.01 24.28
CA GLU A 193 -46.19 -27.43 25.57
C GLU A 193 -44.66 -27.55 25.53
N GLU A 194 -44.12 -28.19 24.48
CA GLU A 194 -42.68 -28.23 24.21
C GLU A 194 -42.14 -26.82 24.03
N ARG A 195 -42.80 -25.96 23.24
CA ARG A 195 -42.36 -24.57 23.04
C ARG A 195 -42.26 -23.78 24.34
N LYS A 196 -43.19 -23.96 25.29
CA LYS A 196 -43.12 -23.32 26.61
C LYS A 196 -41.97 -23.85 27.47
N THR A 197 -41.71 -25.16 27.42
CA THR A 197 -40.57 -25.75 28.13
C THR A 197 -39.24 -25.31 27.50
N TRP A 198 -39.18 -25.20 26.18
CA TRP A 198 -38.03 -24.71 25.43
C TRP A 198 -37.80 -23.21 25.60
N GLU A 199 -38.83 -22.38 25.67
CA GLU A 199 -38.69 -20.95 25.96
C GLU A 199 -38.10 -20.72 27.37
N ALA A 200 -38.50 -21.54 28.36
CA ALA A 200 -37.92 -21.49 29.71
C ALA A 200 -36.47 -21.98 29.75
N LEU A 201 -36.14 -23.07 29.05
CA LEU A 201 -34.77 -23.60 28.94
C LEU A 201 -33.85 -22.65 28.16
N ALA A 202 -34.35 -22.01 27.10
CA ALA A 202 -33.61 -21.03 26.31
C ALA A 202 -33.28 -19.77 27.13
N GLN A 203 -34.21 -19.27 27.94
CA GLN A 203 -33.97 -18.13 28.83
C GLN A 203 -32.89 -18.44 29.89
N ASP A 204 -32.90 -19.65 30.46
CA ASP A 204 -31.87 -20.08 31.41
C ASP A 204 -30.51 -20.27 30.71
N ALA A 205 -30.50 -20.84 29.51
CA ALA A 205 -29.29 -21.03 28.72
C ALA A 205 -28.67 -19.72 28.20
N ASP A 206 -29.49 -18.70 27.89
CA ASP A 206 -29.03 -17.35 27.52
C ASP A 206 -28.44 -16.62 28.71
N ARG A 207 -29.05 -16.79 29.90
CA ARG A 207 -28.51 -16.26 31.15
C ARG A 207 -27.15 -16.87 31.48
N GLN A 208 -27.01 -18.19 31.39
CA GLN A 208 -25.73 -18.88 31.61
C GLN A 208 -24.65 -18.41 30.62
N LEU A 209 -25.02 -18.17 29.36
CA LEU A 209 -24.08 -17.65 28.36
C LEU A 209 -23.66 -16.21 28.66
N GLN A 210 -24.59 -15.35 29.10
CA GLN A 210 -24.30 -13.98 29.53
C GLN A 210 -23.37 -13.92 30.74
N GLU A 211 -23.61 -14.77 31.74
CA GLU A 211 -22.76 -14.91 32.93
C GLU A 211 -21.34 -15.36 32.53
N PHE A 212 -21.22 -16.36 31.64
CA PHE A 212 -19.93 -16.79 31.10
C PHE A 212 -19.19 -15.69 30.30
N ILE A 213 -19.91 -14.92 29.47
CA ILE A 213 -19.31 -13.80 28.71
C ILE A 213 -18.75 -12.74 29.67
N ALA A 214 -19.47 -12.44 30.75
CA ALA A 214 -19.03 -11.48 31.76
C ALA A 214 -17.77 -11.95 32.51
N GLU A 215 -17.72 -13.24 32.88
CA GLU A 215 -16.54 -13.85 33.50
C GLU A 215 -15.32 -13.88 32.55
N ALA A 216 -15.53 -14.25 31.29
CA ALA A 216 -14.47 -14.31 30.28
C ALA A 216 -13.86 -12.92 29.98
N LYS A 217 -14.68 -11.85 29.96
CA LYS A 217 -14.21 -10.46 29.79
C LYS A 217 -13.24 -10.02 30.89
N GLN A 218 -13.32 -10.59 32.11
CA GLN A 218 -12.44 -10.23 33.23
C GLN A 218 -11.06 -10.91 33.17
N GLN A 219 -10.90 -11.99 32.40
CA GLN A 219 -9.67 -12.80 32.33
C GLN A 219 -8.78 -12.54 31.09
N ALA A 220 -9.22 -11.67 30.17
CA ALA A 220 -8.74 -11.63 28.77
C ALA A 220 -7.34 -11.01 28.44
N PRO A 221 -6.67 -10.14 29.23
CA PRO A 221 -5.48 -9.47 28.68
C PRO A 221 -4.22 -10.34 28.54
N ALA A 222 -4.07 -11.43 29.32
CA ALA A 222 -2.79 -12.15 29.46
C ALA A 222 -2.64 -13.41 28.57
N THR A 223 -3.72 -13.97 28.02
CA THR A 223 -3.72 -15.35 27.44
C THR A 223 -4.08 -15.42 25.95
N MET A 224 -4.43 -14.29 25.34
CA MET A 224 -5.02 -14.18 23.99
C MET A 224 -4.12 -14.76 22.87
N ALA A 225 -2.80 -14.52 22.93
CA ALA A 225 -1.87 -15.00 21.90
C ALA A 225 -1.72 -16.54 21.90
N SER A 226 -1.61 -17.14 23.09
CA SER A 226 -1.53 -18.61 23.25
C SER A 226 -2.81 -19.32 22.81
N PHE A 227 -3.97 -18.68 23.02
CA PHE A 227 -5.26 -19.19 22.61
C PHE A 227 -5.43 -19.17 21.09
N VAL A 228 -5.06 -18.07 20.44
CA VAL A 228 -5.10 -17.95 18.97
C VAL A 228 -4.11 -18.93 18.32
N GLN A 229 -2.92 -19.13 18.89
CA GLN A 229 -1.97 -20.12 18.39
C GLN A 229 -2.55 -21.54 18.48
N ALA A 230 -3.08 -21.93 19.64
CA ALA A 230 -3.71 -23.23 19.80
C ALA A 230 -4.95 -23.40 18.91
N ALA A 231 -5.69 -22.32 18.62
CA ALA A 231 -6.79 -22.33 17.69
C ALA A 231 -6.36 -22.62 16.25
N ASN A 232 -5.23 -22.07 15.82
CA ASN A 232 -4.62 -22.35 14.52
C ASN A 232 -4.09 -23.79 14.43
N GLU A 233 -3.41 -24.29 15.46
CA GLU A 233 -2.91 -25.67 15.53
C GLU A 233 -4.06 -26.69 15.50
N ALA A 234 -5.10 -26.47 16.30
CA ALA A 234 -6.29 -27.32 16.35
C ALA A 234 -7.07 -27.35 15.03
N ALA A 235 -7.11 -26.21 14.30
CA ALA A 235 -7.77 -26.15 13.00
C ALA A 235 -7.03 -26.93 11.91
N GLY A 236 -5.71 -27.11 12.02
CA GLY A 236 -4.93 -27.99 11.15
C GLY A 236 -5.38 -29.47 11.24
N ALA A 237 -5.89 -29.88 12.39
CA ALA A 237 -6.28 -31.26 12.70
C ALA A 237 -7.78 -31.58 12.47
N ILE A 238 -8.55 -30.68 11.84
CA ILE A 238 -9.88 -31.00 11.31
C ILE A 238 -9.69 -31.91 10.09
N ASP A 239 -10.27 -33.11 10.06
CA ASP A 239 -10.18 -34.04 8.93
C ASP A 239 -11.45 -33.95 8.07
N LEU A 240 -11.35 -33.32 6.89
CA LEU A 240 -12.44 -33.25 5.92
C LEU A 240 -12.22 -34.33 4.87
N ASP A 241 -13.24 -35.16 4.66
CA ASP A 241 -13.25 -36.11 3.56
C ASP A 241 -13.38 -35.39 2.19
N GLU A 242 -13.22 -36.16 1.12
CA GLU A 242 -13.25 -35.61 -0.24
C GLU A 242 -14.61 -34.98 -0.59
N GLN A 243 -15.70 -35.56 -0.08
CA GLN A 243 -17.05 -35.06 -0.29
C GLN A 243 -17.27 -33.73 0.43
N ALA A 244 -16.83 -33.60 1.68
CA ALA A 244 -16.88 -32.36 2.44
C ALA A 244 -15.99 -31.28 1.81
N THR A 245 -14.84 -31.67 1.22
CA THR A 245 -13.98 -30.74 0.49
C THR A 245 -14.66 -30.21 -0.77
N ARG A 246 -15.34 -31.07 -1.54
CA ARG A 246 -16.12 -30.65 -2.72
C ARG A 246 -17.28 -29.73 -2.34
N ALA A 247 -17.98 -30.00 -1.23
CA ALA A 247 -19.04 -29.10 -0.74
C ALA A 247 -18.53 -27.68 -0.42
N LEU A 248 -17.31 -27.56 0.13
CA LEU A 248 -16.66 -26.25 0.34
C LEU A 248 -16.33 -25.57 -1.00
N ILE A 249 -15.80 -26.31 -1.97
CA ILE A 249 -15.49 -25.78 -3.31
C ILE A 249 -16.77 -25.32 -4.02
N ASP A 250 -17.85 -26.10 -3.94
CA ASP A 250 -19.16 -25.77 -4.49
C ASP A 250 -19.70 -24.46 -3.87
N GLN A 251 -19.54 -24.27 -2.56
CA GLN A 251 -19.90 -23.02 -1.90
C GLN A 251 -19.07 -21.84 -2.39
N GLN A 252 -17.74 -22.00 -2.48
CA GLN A 252 -16.84 -20.95 -2.94
C GLN A 252 -17.13 -20.52 -4.38
N LEU A 253 -17.50 -21.47 -5.27
CA LEU A 253 -17.91 -21.21 -6.64
C LEU A 253 -19.27 -20.47 -6.67
N ARG A 254 -20.25 -20.91 -5.88
CA ARG A 254 -21.56 -20.25 -5.75
C ARG A 254 -21.46 -18.82 -5.26
N ASP A 255 -20.60 -18.55 -4.28
CA ASP A 255 -20.35 -17.19 -3.77
C ASP A 255 -19.77 -16.24 -4.83
N ARG A 256 -19.25 -16.79 -5.93
CA ARG A 256 -18.74 -16.05 -7.10
C ARG A 256 -19.61 -16.19 -8.35
N GLY A 257 -20.87 -16.62 -8.20
CA GLY A 257 -21.88 -16.59 -9.26
C GLY A 257 -21.90 -17.81 -10.18
N TRP A 258 -21.24 -18.91 -9.80
CA TRP A 258 -21.33 -20.18 -10.52
C TRP A 258 -22.46 -21.05 -9.96
N GLU A 259 -23.32 -21.56 -10.84
CA GLU A 259 -24.27 -22.61 -10.50
C GLU A 259 -23.51 -23.94 -10.35
N THR A 260 -23.33 -24.38 -9.11
CA THR A 260 -22.48 -25.54 -8.79
C THR A 260 -23.14 -26.42 -7.75
N ASP A 261 -23.18 -27.72 -8.05
CA ASP A 261 -23.53 -28.80 -7.12
C ASP A 261 -22.83 -30.07 -7.62
N SER A 262 -21.79 -30.50 -6.91
CA SER A 262 -20.97 -31.64 -7.34
C SER A 262 -21.73 -32.97 -7.37
N VAL A 263 -22.91 -33.06 -6.76
CA VAL A 263 -23.75 -34.25 -6.70
C VAL A 263 -24.82 -34.23 -7.79
N ASP A 264 -25.55 -33.13 -7.93
CA ASP A 264 -26.70 -33.03 -8.85
C ASP A 264 -26.33 -32.44 -10.22
N LEU A 265 -25.41 -31.47 -10.27
CA LEU A 265 -24.89 -30.92 -11.52
C LEU A 265 -23.70 -31.75 -12.05
N ARG A 266 -23.89 -33.08 -12.15
CA ARG A 266 -22.88 -34.03 -12.61
C ARG A 266 -23.15 -34.54 -14.02
N TYR A 267 -22.11 -34.69 -14.84
CA TYR A 267 -22.26 -35.18 -16.23
C TYR A 267 -22.95 -36.55 -16.31
N GLY A 268 -22.60 -37.47 -15.40
CA GLY A 268 -23.15 -38.82 -15.32
C GLY A 268 -24.66 -38.88 -15.00
N LYS A 269 -25.24 -37.81 -14.44
CA LYS A 269 -26.69 -37.67 -14.21
C LYS A 269 -27.45 -37.05 -15.38
N GLY A 270 -26.77 -36.77 -16.49
CA GLY A 270 -27.37 -36.14 -17.68
C GLY A 270 -27.28 -34.63 -17.71
N THR A 271 -26.64 -33.99 -16.73
CA THR A 271 -26.43 -32.53 -16.72
C THR A 271 -25.56 -32.10 -17.89
N ARG A 272 -26.01 -31.09 -18.64
CA ARG A 272 -25.33 -30.53 -19.81
C ARG A 272 -25.34 -29.00 -19.71
N PRO A 273 -24.38 -28.30 -20.34
CA PRO A 273 -24.35 -26.85 -20.33
C PRO A 273 -25.56 -26.26 -21.05
N VAL A 274 -26.04 -25.11 -20.57
CA VAL A 274 -27.26 -24.45 -21.06
C VAL A 274 -26.97 -23.00 -21.40
N LYS A 275 -27.40 -22.54 -22.57
CA LYS A 275 -27.26 -21.14 -22.99
C LYS A 275 -27.88 -20.18 -21.96
N GLY A 276 -27.11 -19.17 -21.56
CA GLY A 276 -27.53 -18.15 -20.59
C GLY A 276 -27.37 -18.54 -19.11
N ARG A 277 -26.87 -19.75 -18.81
CA ARG A 277 -26.53 -20.19 -17.45
C ARG A 277 -25.03 -20.34 -17.28
N ASN A 278 -24.53 -20.07 -16.08
CA ASN A 278 -23.11 -20.17 -15.73
C ASN A 278 -22.94 -21.37 -14.80
N MET A 279 -22.49 -22.50 -15.31
CA MET A 279 -22.54 -23.78 -14.61
C MET A 279 -21.15 -24.37 -14.40
N ALA A 280 -20.85 -24.84 -13.19
CA ALA A 280 -19.72 -25.73 -12.94
C ALA A 280 -20.23 -27.17 -12.87
N ILE A 281 -19.97 -27.95 -13.92
CA ILE A 281 -20.48 -29.32 -14.06
C ILE A 281 -19.42 -30.29 -13.55
N ALA A 282 -19.80 -31.15 -12.61
CA ALA A 282 -18.89 -32.11 -12.01
C ALA A 282 -18.67 -33.37 -12.86
N GLU A 283 -17.47 -33.94 -12.75
CA GLU A 283 -17.02 -35.16 -13.42
C GLU A 283 -17.23 -35.16 -14.93
N TRP A 284 -16.74 -34.11 -15.58
CA TRP A 284 -16.84 -33.98 -17.02
C TRP A 284 -15.86 -34.92 -17.74
N PRO A 285 -16.30 -35.78 -18.68
CA PRO A 285 -15.42 -36.73 -19.33
C PRO A 285 -14.40 -36.05 -20.24
N THR A 286 -13.13 -36.48 -20.15
CA THR A 286 -12.06 -36.12 -21.09
C THR A 286 -11.33 -37.38 -21.55
N ALA A 287 -10.52 -37.29 -22.60
CA ALA A 287 -9.73 -38.40 -23.12
C ALA A 287 -8.75 -39.02 -22.09
N SER A 288 -8.41 -38.27 -21.03
CA SER A 288 -7.48 -38.69 -19.99
C SER A 288 -8.13 -38.98 -18.63
N GLY A 289 -9.45 -39.15 -18.60
CA GLY A 289 -10.25 -39.32 -17.38
C GLY A 289 -11.20 -38.15 -17.12
N PRO A 290 -12.14 -38.27 -16.18
CA PRO A 290 -13.07 -37.20 -15.87
C PRO A 290 -12.36 -36.06 -15.12
N ALA A 291 -12.60 -34.82 -15.54
CA ALA A 291 -12.22 -33.63 -14.77
C ALA A 291 -13.19 -33.42 -13.60
N ASP A 292 -12.69 -33.02 -12.42
CA ASP A 292 -13.55 -32.84 -11.25
C ASP A 292 -14.65 -31.79 -11.49
N TYR A 293 -14.29 -30.65 -12.08
CA TYR A 293 -15.26 -29.68 -12.57
C TYR A 293 -14.87 -29.10 -13.93
N ALA A 294 -15.87 -28.87 -14.78
CA ALA A 294 -15.77 -28.08 -15.99
C ALA A 294 -16.65 -26.83 -15.86
N LEU A 295 -16.04 -25.65 -16.04
CA LEU A 295 -16.67 -24.35 -15.87
C LEU A 295 -17.22 -23.85 -17.22
N PHE A 296 -18.54 -23.79 -17.34
CA PHE A 296 -19.26 -23.36 -18.53
C PHE A 296 -19.90 -21.99 -18.36
N VAL A 297 -19.70 -21.13 -19.35
CA VAL A 297 -20.44 -19.87 -19.50
C VAL A 297 -21.31 -20.01 -20.74
N GLY A 298 -22.61 -20.18 -20.54
CA GLY A 298 -23.51 -20.66 -21.58
C GLY A 298 -23.14 -22.08 -22.02
N GLU A 299 -22.79 -22.24 -23.30
CA GLU A 299 -22.44 -23.55 -23.89
C GLU A 299 -20.93 -23.78 -24.01
N THR A 300 -20.11 -22.74 -23.75
CA THR A 300 -18.65 -22.79 -23.93
C THR A 300 -17.96 -23.10 -22.61
N CYS A 301 -17.09 -24.12 -22.60
CA CYS A 301 -16.25 -24.39 -21.44
C CYS A 301 -15.05 -23.43 -21.42
N LEU A 302 -14.89 -22.67 -20.35
CA LEU A 302 -13.79 -21.71 -20.19
C LEU A 302 -12.71 -22.23 -19.24
N GLY A 303 -13.10 -23.04 -18.25
CA GLY A 303 -12.19 -23.49 -17.20
C GLY A 303 -12.28 -24.98 -16.89
N ILE A 304 -11.16 -25.62 -16.57
CA ILE A 304 -11.11 -26.97 -15.99
C ILE A 304 -10.53 -26.88 -14.58
N VAL A 305 -11.15 -27.56 -13.62
CA VAL A 305 -10.72 -27.60 -12.22
C VAL A 305 -10.37 -29.03 -11.82
N GLU A 306 -9.20 -29.19 -11.22
CA GLU A 306 -8.81 -30.39 -10.46
C GLU A 306 -8.96 -30.12 -8.96
N ALA A 307 -9.71 -30.96 -8.26
CA ALA A 307 -9.97 -30.86 -6.83
C ALA A 307 -9.18 -31.92 -6.07
N LYS A 308 -8.40 -31.50 -5.08
CA LYS A 308 -7.70 -32.40 -4.16
C LYS A 308 -8.36 -32.42 -2.80
N ARG A 309 -8.17 -33.53 -2.09
CA ARG A 309 -8.52 -33.63 -0.67
C ARG A 309 -7.88 -32.49 0.11
N TYR A 310 -8.59 -31.98 1.11
CA TYR A 310 -8.18 -30.81 1.88
C TYR A 310 -6.71 -30.85 2.33
N ARG A 311 -6.17 -32.00 2.72
CA ARG A 311 -4.78 -32.14 3.21
C ARG A 311 -3.66 -32.20 2.17
N LYS A 312 -3.99 -32.33 0.88
CA LYS A 312 -3.00 -32.52 -0.18
C LYS A 312 -2.55 -31.18 -0.75
N ASN A 313 -1.25 -31.07 -1.03
CA ASN A 313 -0.67 -29.93 -1.74
C ASN A 313 -1.22 -29.88 -3.17
N VAL A 314 -1.40 -28.66 -3.70
CA VAL A 314 -2.27 -28.42 -4.85
C VAL A 314 -1.53 -27.82 -6.06
N SER A 315 -0.38 -27.17 -5.86
CA SER A 315 0.36 -26.52 -6.96
C SER A 315 0.71 -27.47 -8.13
N ALA A 316 1.11 -28.70 -7.82
CA ALA A 316 1.43 -29.73 -8.82
C ALA A 316 0.18 -30.33 -9.50
N ALA A 317 -1.01 -30.17 -8.91
CA ALA A 317 -2.24 -30.72 -9.48
C ALA A 317 -2.72 -29.96 -10.73
N VAL A 318 -2.18 -28.76 -10.99
CA VAL A 318 -2.42 -28.01 -12.23
C VAL A 318 -2.06 -28.84 -13.47
N ASP A 319 -1.01 -29.67 -13.39
CA ASP A 319 -0.58 -30.53 -14.50
C ASP A 319 -1.66 -31.56 -14.89
N GLN A 320 -2.53 -31.94 -13.96
CA GLN A 320 -3.67 -32.83 -14.22
C GLN A 320 -4.81 -32.09 -14.93
N ALA A 321 -5.12 -30.87 -14.47
CA ALA A 321 -6.08 -29.99 -15.14
C ALA A 321 -5.63 -29.62 -16.57
N GLU A 322 -4.33 -29.44 -16.80
CA GLU A 322 -3.74 -29.26 -18.13
C GLU A 322 -3.98 -30.47 -19.04
N ARG A 323 -3.80 -31.68 -18.52
CA ARG A 323 -4.06 -32.92 -19.27
C ARG A 323 -5.53 -33.01 -19.68
N TYR A 324 -6.44 -32.71 -18.76
CA TYR A 324 -7.87 -32.69 -19.04
C TYR A 324 -8.24 -31.65 -20.08
N SER A 325 -7.65 -30.45 -20.03
CA SER A 325 -7.87 -29.41 -21.04
C SER A 325 -7.46 -29.88 -22.45
N LYS A 326 -6.35 -30.60 -22.60
CA LYS A 326 -5.93 -31.18 -23.88
C LYS A 326 -6.85 -32.31 -24.36
N GLY A 327 -7.37 -33.11 -23.43
CA GLY A 327 -8.28 -34.21 -23.70
C GLY A 327 -9.76 -33.82 -23.79
N PHE A 328 -10.09 -32.53 -23.69
CA PHE A 328 -11.47 -32.05 -23.63
C PHE A 328 -12.14 -32.11 -25.01
N VAL A 329 -13.34 -32.66 -25.07
CA VAL A 329 -14.11 -32.80 -26.32
C VAL A 329 -15.53 -32.28 -26.10
N TRP A 330 -15.88 -31.19 -26.78
CA TRP A 330 -17.23 -30.63 -26.78
C TRP A 330 -17.43 -29.76 -28.03
N ALA A 331 -18.61 -29.83 -28.64
CA ALA A 331 -18.88 -29.17 -29.93
C ALA A 331 -18.69 -27.64 -29.90
N ALA A 332 -19.04 -26.99 -28.79
CA ALA A 332 -18.88 -25.54 -28.64
C ALA A 332 -17.42 -25.10 -28.39
N ASN A 333 -16.51 -26.04 -28.12
CA ASN A 333 -15.09 -25.81 -27.91
C ASN A 333 -14.27 -26.33 -29.12
N ALA A 334 -14.51 -25.74 -30.28
CA ALA A 334 -13.95 -26.20 -31.56
C ALA A 334 -12.50 -25.74 -31.83
N TYR A 335 -11.97 -24.81 -31.03
CA TYR A 335 -10.63 -24.24 -31.23
C TYR A 335 -9.66 -24.79 -30.19
N SER A 336 -8.45 -25.13 -30.65
CA SER A 336 -7.30 -25.42 -29.79
C SER A 336 -6.37 -24.23 -29.71
N TRP A 337 -5.85 -23.98 -28.51
CA TRP A 337 -4.79 -23.02 -28.23
C TRP A 337 -3.40 -23.66 -28.44
N VAL A 338 -2.34 -22.91 -28.14
CA VAL A 338 -0.94 -23.38 -28.19
C VAL A 338 -0.80 -24.71 -27.44
N ASP A 339 0.08 -25.60 -27.91
CA ASP A 339 0.35 -26.92 -27.31
C ASP A 339 -0.85 -27.89 -27.21
N GLY A 340 -1.92 -27.63 -27.96
CA GLY A 340 -3.08 -28.52 -28.11
C GLY A 340 -4.11 -28.43 -26.98
N PHE A 341 -4.09 -27.35 -26.19
CA PHE A 341 -5.10 -27.11 -25.14
C PHE A 341 -6.45 -26.71 -25.76
N VAL A 342 -7.55 -27.34 -25.36
CA VAL A 342 -8.90 -26.99 -25.86
C VAL A 342 -9.61 -26.01 -24.92
N VAL A 343 -9.31 -26.07 -23.62
CA VAL A 343 -9.87 -25.16 -22.60
C VAL A 343 -8.78 -24.20 -22.08
N PRO A 344 -8.98 -22.87 -22.16
CA PRO A 344 -7.92 -21.88 -21.97
C PRO A 344 -7.49 -21.65 -20.52
N PHE A 345 -8.36 -21.94 -19.54
CA PHE A 345 -8.08 -21.69 -18.13
C PHE A 345 -8.06 -23.00 -17.35
N VAL A 346 -7.02 -23.22 -16.56
CA VAL A 346 -6.87 -24.43 -15.74
C VAL A 346 -6.67 -24.04 -14.29
N PHE A 347 -7.33 -24.78 -13.41
CA PHE A 347 -7.35 -24.55 -11.98
C PHE A 347 -7.03 -25.82 -11.20
N ALA A 348 -6.39 -25.65 -10.05
CA ALA A 348 -6.29 -26.69 -9.04
C ALA A 348 -6.63 -26.11 -7.67
N THR A 349 -7.46 -26.81 -6.89
CA THR A 349 -7.86 -26.37 -5.55
C THR A 349 -7.90 -27.54 -4.57
N ASN A 350 -7.69 -27.25 -3.29
CA ASN A 350 -7.99 -28.16 -2.18
C ASN A 350 -9.02 -27.56 -1.20
N GLY A 351 -9.71 -26.49 -1.63
CA GLY A 351 -10.69 -25.77 -0.82
C GLY A 351 -10.08 -24.91 0.30
N ARG A 352 -8.75 -24.87 0.46
CA ARG A 352 -8.08 -24.04 1.46
C ARG A 352 -7.97 -22.58 1.04
N PRO A 353 -8.03 -21.62 1.97
CA PRO A 353 -7.59 -20.26 1.71
C PRO A 353 -6.08 -20.22 1.40
N TYR A 354 -5.68 -19.25 0.58
CA TYR A 354 -4.29 -19.06 0.21
C TYR A 354 -3.48 -18.49 1.38
N LEU A 355 -2.34 -19.13 1.69
CA LEU A 355 -1.41 -18.68 2.72
C LEU A 355 -0.02 -18.49 2.08
N LYS A 356 0.46 -17.25 2.06
CA LYS A 356 1.72 -16.90 1.40
C LYS A 356 2.95 -17.59 2.00
N GLN A 357 2.96 -17.91 3.30
CA GLN A 357 4.08 -18.63 3.92
C GLN A 357 4.26 -20.06 3.37
N VAL A 358 3.18 -20.66 2.85
CA VAL A 358 3.14 -22.02 2.31
C VAL A 358 2.45 -22.02 0.94
N GLU A 359 2.90 -21.13 0.05
CA GLU A 359 2.28 -20.83 -1.24
C GLU A 359 1.90 -22.07 -2.07
N THR A 360 2.73 -23.12 -2.03
CA THR A 360 2.53 -24.35 -2.81
C THR A 360 1.53 -25.35 -2.21
N GLU A 361 1.14 -25.18 -0.93
CA GLU A 361 0.34 -26.15 -0.18
C GLU A 361 -1.16 -25.83 -0.13
N SER A 362 -1.55 -24.56 -0.32
CA SER A 362 -2.92 -24.10 -0.17
C SER A 362 -3.35 -23.09 -1.23
N GLY A 363 -4.66 -22.81 -1.30
CA GLY A 363 -5.23 -21.83 -2.23
C GLY A 363 -5.74 -22.41 -3.54
N ILE A 364 -6.17 -21.50 -4.41
CA ILE A 364 -6.63 -21.80 -5.77
C ILE A 364 -5.48 -21.51 -6.72
N TRP A 365 -4.90 -22.54 -7.31
CA TRP A 365 -3.85 -22.38 -8.31
C TRP A 365 -4.48 -22.22 -9.69
N PHE A 366 -3.97 -21.28 -10.47
CA PHE A 366 -4.48 -20.92 -11.78
C PHE A 366 -3.35 -20.79 -12.80
N ARG A 367 -3.61 -21.25 -14.02
CA ARG A 367 -2.79 -20.97 -15.19
C ARG A 367 -3.68 -20.63 -16.38
N ASP A 368 -3.27 -19.59 -17.12
CA ASP A 368 -3.83 -19.26 -18.43
C ASP A 368 -2.95 -19.93 -19.50
N VAL A 369 -3.43 -21.00 -20.12
CA VAL A 369 -2.63 -21.84 -21.02
C VAL A 369 -2.58 -21.32 -22.46
N ARG A 370 -3.19 -20.16 -22.73
CA ARG A 370 -3.18 -19.56 -24.08
C ARG A 370 -1.80 -19.11 -24.54
N LEU A 371 -0.89 -18.83 -23.60
CA LEU A 371 0.52 -18.54 -23.85
C LEU A 371 1.41 -19.47 -23.05
N ALA A 372 2.45 -20.03 -23.68
CA ALA A 372 3.35 -20.99 -23.04
C ALA A 372 4.11 -20.41 -21.84
N ASN A 373 4.49 -19.12 -21.92
CA ASN A 373 5.24 -18.40 -20.89
C ASN A 373 4.40 -17.94 -19.69
N ASN A 374 3.08 -18.13 -19.72
CA ASN A 374 2.23 -17.87 -18.55
C ASN A 374 2.55 -18.90 -17.46
N LEU A 375 3.14 -18.44 -16.36
CA LEU A 375 3.37 -19.25 -15.18
C LEU A 375 2.08 -19.48 -14.39
N ARG A 376 1.98 -20.66 -13.77
CA ARG A 376 0.96 -20.96 -12.76
C ARG A 376 1.15 -20.06 -11.54
N ARG A 377 0.06 -19.64 -10.91
CA ARG A 377 0.08 -18.77 -9.72
C ARG A 377 -1.07 -19.07 -8.79
N ALA A 378 -0.93 -18.72 -7.52
CA ALA A 378 -2.02 -18.82 -6.56
C ALA A 378 -2.94 -17.59 -6.62
N LEU A 379 -4.23 -17.81 -6.37
CA LEU A 379 -5.28 -16.80 -6.32
C LEU A 379 -5.88 -16.72 -4.92
N MET A 380 -6.30 -15.51 -4.54
CA MET A 380 -6.99 -15.24 -3.26
C MET A 380 -8.48 -15.61 -3.29
N GLY A 381 -9.03 -15.99 -4.45
CA GLY A 381 -10.43 -16.34 -4.62
C GLY A 381 -10.74 -16.86 -6.02
N TRP A 382 -12.01 -17.19 -6.29
CA TRP A 382 -12.47 -17.59 -7.62
C TRP A 382 -12.81 -16.39 -8.49
N PHE A 383 -12.55 -16.53 -9.79
CA PHE A 383 -13.10 -15.63 -10.80
C PHE A 383 -14.61 -15.83 -10.94
N ARG A 384 -15.31 -14.73 -11.20
CA ARG A 384 -16.70 -14.74 -11.68
C ARG A 384 -16.76 -15.17 -13.15
N PRO A 385 -17.89 -15.71 -13.62
CA PRO A 385 -18.09 -16.08 -15.02
C PRO A 385 -17.75 -14.96 -16.01
N GLU A 386 -18.15 -13.72 -15.71
CA GLU A 386 -17.93 -12.57 -16.59
C GLU A 386 -16.45 -12.17 -16.65
N GLU A 387 -15.68 -12.43 -15.59
CA GLU A 387 -14.24 -12.15 -15.54
C GLU A 387 -13.47 -13.11 -16.46
N LEU A 388 -13.79 -14.40 -16.45
CA LEU A 388 -13.16 -15.35 -17.37
C LEU A 388 -13.54 -15.09 -18.83
N LEU A 389 -14.80 -14.78 -19.10
CA LEU A 389 -15.25 -14.48 -20.46
C LEU A 389 -14.53 -13.23 -20.99
N SER A 390 -14.45 -12.19 -20.18
CA SER A 390 -13.77 -10.96 -20.58
C SER A 390 -12.24 -11.14 -20.68
N MET A 391 -11.62 -11.97 -19.84
CA MET A 391 -10.21 -12.37 -20.03
C MET A 391 -9.99 -13.12 -21.35
N LEU A 392 -10.97 -13.90 -21.80
CA LEU A 392 -10.90 -14.62 -23.07
C LEU A 392 -10.86 -13.67 -24.28
N GLU A 393 -11.62 -12.58 -24.23
CA GLU A 393 -11.69 -11.56 -25.29
C GLU A 393 -10.37 -10.79 -25.51
N VAL A 394 -9.45 -10.84 -24.55
CA VAL A 394 -8.16 -10.14 -24.65
C VAL A 394 -7.17 -10.96 -25.49
N GLU A 395 -7.00 -10.57 -26.75
CA GLU A 395 -5.96 -11.09 -27.65
C GLU A 395 -4.60 -10.41 -27.36
N LYS A 396 -3.88 -10.89 -26.34
CA LYS A 396 -2.63 -10.26 -25.84
C LYS A 396 -1.56 -10.02 -26.91
N GLU A 397 -1.29 -11.00 -27.78
CA GLU A 397 -0.26 -10.88 -28.82
C GLU A 397 -0.61 -9.79 -29.85
N LYS A 398 -1.87 -9.75 -30.29
CA LYS A 398 -2.36 -8.72 -31.20
C LYS A 398 -2.39 -7.34 -30.55
N ALA A 399 -2.78 -7.26 -29.28
CA ALA A 399 -2.70 -6.03 -28.50
C ALA A 399 -1.25 -5.52 -28.41
N GLN A 400 -0.29 -6.42 -28.16
CA GLN A 400 1.13 -6.07 -28.09
C GLN A 400 1.68 -5.60 -29.45
N ALA A 401 1.33 -6.28 -30.54
CA ALA A 401 1.71 -5.84 -31.89
C ALA A 401 1.11 -4.47 -32.24
N ALA A 402 -0.15 -4.23 -31.88
CA ALA A 402 -0.81 -2.95 -32.05
C ALA A 402 -0.18 -1.84 -31.20
N LEU A 403 0.29 -2.18 -29.99
CA LEU A 403 0.98 -1.26 -29.09
C LEU A 403 2.31 -0.79 -29.69
N HIS A 404 3.12 -1.73 -30.21
CA HIS A 404 4.38 -1.42 -30.87
C HIS A 404 4.19 -0.57 -32.15
N ALA A 405 3.14 -0.84 -32.92
CA ALA A 405 2.85 -0.08 -34.15
C ALA A 405 2.27 1.32 -33.89
N ARG A 406 1.74 1.59 -32.69
CA ARG A 406 1.05 2.84 -32.38
C ARG A 406 2.04 3.98 -32.13
N SER A 407 1.83 5.12 -32.78
CA SER A 407 2.62 6.33 -32.57
C SER A 407 2.36 6.96 -31.18
N PHE A 408 3.28 7.84 -30.75
CA PHE A 408 3.17 8.62 -29.52
C PHE A 408 2.50 9.99 -29.78
N ASP A 409 1.40 9.98 -30.52
CA ASP A 409 0.63 11.19 -30.82
C ASP A 409 -0.64 11.25 -29.94
N PHE A 410 -0.69 12.22 -29.03
CA PHE A 410 -1.75 12.34 -28.01
C PHE A 410 -2.40 13.73 -27.99
N GLY A 411 -2.23 14.55 -29.03
CA GLY A 411 -2.65 15.96 -28.99
C GLY A 411 -1.83 16.84 -28.03
N PHE A 412 -0.91 16.26 -27.26
CA PHE A 412 0.11 16.96 -26.48
C PHE A 412 1.48 16.27 -26.64
N GLN A 413 2.56 17.03 -26.53
CA GLN A 413 3.91 16.49 -26.65
C GLN A 413 4.38 15.86 -25.34
N LEU A 414 4.78 14.57 -25.41
CA LEU A 414 5.51 13.91 -24.34
C LEU A 414 7.00 14.26 -24.39
N ARG A 415 7.62 14.32 -23.22
CA ARG A 415 9.07 14.50 -23.08
C ARG A 415 9.80 13.18 -23.39
N PRO A 416 11.05 13.22 -23.87
CA PRO A 416 11.79 12.00 -24.25
C PRO A 416 11.86 10.93 -23.16
N TYR A 417 12.10 11.32 -21.91
CA TYR A 417 12.14 10.39 -20.77
C TYR A 417 10.77 9.80 -20.42
N GLN A 418 9.67 10.51 -20.69
CA GLN A 418 8.31 9.96 -20.48
C GLN A 418 8.03 8.90 -21.52
N LYS A 419 8.44 9.13 -22.78
CA LYS A 419 8.36 8.12 -23.84
C LYS A 419 9.20 6.89 -23.51
N ALA A 420 10.45 7.08 -23.10
CA ALA A 420 11.34 5.99 -22.69
C ALA A 420 10.79 5.17 -21.51
N ALA A 421 10.20 5.85 -20.52
CA ALA A 421 9.52 5.17 -19.40
C ALA A 421 8.33 4.32 -19.86
N ILE A 422 7.50 4.83 -20.78
CA ILE A 422 6.39 4.07 -21.35
C ILE A 422 6.92 2.87 -22.15
N GLU A 423 7.92 3.06 -23.00
CA GLU A 423 8.55 1.99 -23.78
C GLU A 423 9.14 0.89 -22.87
N ALA A 424 9.75 1.26 -21.74
CA ALA A 424 10.24 0.31 -20.75
C ALA A 424 9.11 -0.52 -20.12
N VAL A 425 7.99 0.12 -19.78
CA VAL A 425 6.77 -0.58 -19.30
C VAL A 425 6.25 -1.52 -20.38
N GLU A 426 6.12 -1.08 -21.63
CA GLU A 426 5.59 -1.88 -22.75
C GLU A 426 6.48 -3.09 -23.09
N THR A 427 7.80 -2.90 -23.02
CA THR A 427 8.78 -3.98 -23.21
C THR A 427 8.70 -4.99 -22.07
N THR A 428 8.55 -4.51 -20.84
CA THR A 428 8.42 -5.39 -19.67
C THR A 428 7.10 -6.17 -19.70
N LEU A 429 6.00 -5.52 -20.12
CA LEU A 429 4.71 -6.16 -20.34
C LEU A 429 4.77 -7.27 -21.41
N ALA A 430 5.60 -7.10 -22.45
CA ALA A 430 5.81 -8.13 -23.47
C ALA A 430 6.41 -9.43 -22.91
N SER A 431 7.16 -9.34 -21.81
CA SER A 431 7.73 -10.49 -21.09
C SER A 431 6.75 -11.14 -20.09
N GLU A 432 5.50 -10.68 -20.04
CA GLU A 432 4.46 -11.10 -19.08
C GLU A 432 4.85 -10.89 -17.59
N ARG A 433 5.82 -10.01 -17.32
CA ARG A 433 6.13 -9.58 -15.95
C ARG A 433 4.97 -8.75 -15.40
N ARG A 434 4.51 -9.11 -14.20
CA ARG A 434 3.29 -8.55 -13.59
C ARG A 434 3.54 -7.43 -12.59
N GLU A 435 4.78 -7.23 -12.16
CA GLU A 435 5.16 -6.27 -11.13
C GLU A 435 6.28 -5.38 -11.68
N MET A 436 6.03 -4.07 -11.71
CA MET A 436 6.91 -3.08 -12.32
C MET A 436 6.95 -1.82 -11.46
N LEU A 437 8.13 -1.21 -11.37
CA LEU A 437 8.36 0.04 -10.66
C LEU A 437 8.97 1.08 -11.59
N VAL A 438 8.37 2.28 -11.66
CA VAL A 438 8.90 3.42 -12.40
C VAL A 438 9.22 4.53 -11.41
N ALA A 439 10.50 4.86 -11.31
CA ALA A 439 11.01 5.89 -10.40
C ALA A 439 11.25 7.20 -11.18
N MET A 440 10.48 8.24 -10.88
CA MET A 440 10.58 9.54 -11.55
C MET A 440 10.45 10.69 -10.55
N ALA A 441 11.43 11.60 -10.57
CA ALA A 441 11.46 12.75 -9.68
C ALA A 441 10.16 13.56 -9.71
N THR A 442 9.80 14.14 -8.57
CA THR A 442 8.60 14.99 -8.44
C THR A 442 8.68 16.17 -9.40
N GLY A 443 7.56 16.49 -10.07
CA GLY A 443 7.50 17.59 -11.05
C GLY A 443 7.85 17.20 -12.49
N THR A 444 8.25 15.96 -12.76
CA THR A 444 8.56 15.46 -14.12
C THR A 444 7.33 15.05 -14.93
N GLY A 445 6.12 15.22 -14.40
CA GLY A 445 4.86 14.99 -15.11
C GLY A 445 4.36 13.55 -15.09
N LYS A 446 4.43 12.87 -13.94
CA LYS A 446 3.94 11.50 -13.72
C LYS A 446 2.48 11.31 -14.16
N THR A 447 1.61 12.30 -13.92
CA THR A 447 0.19 12.23 -14.33
C THR A 447 0.03 12.19 -15.85
N LYS A 448 0.75 13.03 -16.61
CA LYS A 448 0.71 13.00 -18.09
C LYS A 448 1.29 11.71 -18.65
N LEU A 449 2.36 11.20 -18.03
CA LEU A 449 2.91 9.88 -18.36
C LEU A 449 1.86 8.78 -18.12
N ALA A 450 1.16 8.81 -16.98
CA ALA A 450 0.10 7.85 -16.69
C ALA A 450 -1.03 7.94 -17.72
N ILE A 451 -1.53 9.13 -18.04
CA ILE A 451 -2.59 9.31 -19.06
C ILE A 451 -2.17 8.71 -20.41
N ALA A 452 -0.97 9.04 -20.91
CA ALA A 452 -0.49 8.52 -22.19
C ALA A 452 -0.28 7.00 -22.16
N MET A 453 0.32 6.48 -21.09
CA MET A 453 0.50 5.04 -20.88
C MET A 453 -0.84 4.30 -20.87
N LEU A 454 -1.79 4.74 -20.04
CA LEU A 454 -3.11 4.12 -19.90
C LEU A 454 -3.90 4.19 -21.21
N TYR A 455 -3.83 5.32 -21.93
CA TYR A 455 -4.47 5.45 -23.23
C TYR A 455 -3.95 4.43 -24.23
N ARG A 456 -2.62 4.25 -24.35
CA ARG A 456 -2.03 3.26 -25.27
C ARG A 456 -2.47 1.84 -24.90
N LEU A 457 -2.48 1.52 -23.61
CA LEU A 457 -2.87 0.21 -23.10
C LEU A 457 -4.37 -0.10 -23.29
N LEU A 458 -5.26 0.89 -23.10
CA LEU A 458 -6.70 0.73 -23.29
C LEU A 458 -7.09 0.75 -24.77
N ALA A 459 -6.52 1.65 -25.57
CA ALA A 459 -6.83 1.78 -26.99
C ALA A 459 -6.42 0.55 -27.81
N THR A 460 -5.37 -0.16 -27.37
CA THR A 460 -4.93 -1.44 -27.96
C THR A 460 -5.64 -2.65 -27.36
N LYS A 461 -6.53 -2.43 -26.38
CA LYS A 461 -7.22 -3.47 -25.62
C LYS A 461 -6.27 -4.46 -24.91
N ARG A 462 -5.06 -4.00 -24.53
CA ARG A 462 -4.11 -4.81 -23.75
C ARG A 462 -4.62 -5.12 -22.34
N PHE A 463 -5.39 -4.19 -21.78
CA PHE A 463 -6.11 -4.31 -20.51
C PHE A 463 -7.54 -3.80 -20.69
N ARG A 464 -8.49 -4.37 -19.93
CA ARG A 464 -9.91 -3.99 -20.03
C ARG A 464 -10.32 -3.03 -18.94
N ARG A 465 -9.86 -3.25 -17.70
CA ARG A 465 -10.17 -2.39 -16.57
C ARG A 465 -8.96 -2.12 -15.69
N ILE A 466 -8.80 -0.86 -15.32
CA ILE A 466 -7.65 -0.31 -14.61
C ILE A 466 -8.11 0.31 -13.30
N CYS A 467 -7.45 -0.06 -12.20
CA CYS A 467 -7.58 0.65 -10.93
C CYS A 467 -6.41 1.63 -10.79
N PHE A 468 -6.71 2.92 -10.75
CA PHE A 468 -5.72 3.96 -10.47
C PHE A 468 -5.78 4.30 -8.98
N VAL A 469 -4.76 3.86 -8.24
CA VAL A 469 -4.70 3.97 -6.79
C VAL A 469 -3.93 5.23 -6.41
N VAL A 470 -4.54 6.06 -5.57
CA VAL A 470 -3.96 7.28 -5.03
C VAL A 470 -3.86 7.21 -3.50
N ASP A 471 -2.94 8.00 -2.95
CA ASP A 471 -2.68 8.07 -1.51
C ASP A 471 -3.82 8.73 -0.72
N ARG A 472 -4.40 9.81 -1.27
CA ARG A 472 -5.38 10.68 -0.58
C ARG A 472 -6.45 11.18 -1.53
N SER A 473 -7.60 11.57 -0.98
CA SER A 473 -8.74 12.04 -1.75
C SER A 473 -8.43 13.26 -2.62
N ALA A 474 -7.65 14.22 -2.10
CA ALA A 474 -7.26 15.42 -2.86
C ALA A 474 -6.47 15.10 -4.14
N LEU A 475 -5.53 14.12 -4.08
CA LEU A 475 -4.80 13.64 -5.25
C LEU A 475 -5.72 12.91 -6.23
N GLY A 476 -6.69 12.16 -5.71
CA GLY A 476 -7.68 11.46 -6.52
C GLY A 476 -8.57 12.41 -7.30
N THR A 477 -9.06 13.48 -6.67
CA THR A 477 -9.85 14.51 -7.36
C THR A 477 -9.02 15.21 -8.43
N GLN A 478 -7.79 15.63 -8.13
CA GLN A 478 -6.90 16.25 -9.12
C GLN A 478 -6.61 15.32 -10.31
N THR A 479 -6.34 14.04 -10.03
CA THR A 479 -6.10 13.04 -11.09
C THR A 479 -7.34 12.85 -11.94
N SER A 480 -8.53 12.77 -11.33
CA SER A 480 -9.81 12.67 -12.03
C SER A 480 -10.04 13.88 -12.95
N ASP A 481 -9.79 15.10 -12.45
CA ASP A 481 -9.97 16.32 -13.23
C ASP A 481 -8.99 16.38 -14.42
N GLU A 482 -7.73 16.01 -14.22
CA GLU A 482 -6.73 15.95 -15.30
C GLU A 482 -7.13 14.90 -16.37
N PHE A 483 -7.63 13.75 -15.95
CA PHE A 483 -8.07 12.69 -16.86
C PHE A 483 -9.34 13.09 -17.64
N MET A 484 -10.22 13.89 -17.04
CA MET A 484 -11.45 14.38 -17.68
C MET A 484 -11.22 15.58 -18.60
N SER A 485 -10.14 16.34 -18.41
CA SER A 485 -9.81 17.55 -19.18
C SER A 485 -8.79 17.33 -20.30
N THR A 486 -7.90 16.35 -20.17
CA THR A 486 -6.84 16.11 -21.16
C THR A 486 -7.42 15.51 -22.45
N ALA A 487 -7.46 16.31 -23.52
CA ALA A 487 -7.80 15.89 -24.87
C ALA A 487 -6.71 14.97 -25.44
N ILE A 488 -7.11 13.83 -26.01
CA ILE A 488 -6.18 12.85 -26.61
C ILE A 488 -6.47 12.58 -28.08
N GLU A 489 -7.74 12.33 -28.43
CA GLU A 489 -8.16 12.11 -29.82
C GLU A 489 -9.03 13.27 -30.31
N GLY A 490 -8.40 14.27 -30.92
CA GLY A 490 -9.07 15.50 -31.34
C GLY A 490 -9.67 16.24 -30.13
N PRO A 491 -10.98 16.56 -30.10
CA PRO A 491 -11.59 17.24 -28.96
C PRO A 491 -11.97 16.29 -27.81
N LYS A 492 -11.85 14.97 -27.97
CA LYS A 492 -12.30 14.00 -26.96
C LYS A 492 -11.27 13.84 -25.86
N ALA A 493 -11.71 14.02 -24.62
CA ALA A 493 -10.90 13.81 -23.44
C ALA A 493 -10.77 12.32 -23.09
N PHE A 494 -9.68 11.95 -22.39
CA PHE A 494 -9.43 10.57 -21.96
C PHE A 494 -10.61 9.95 -21.20
N GLY A 495 -11.20 10.71 -20.27
CA GLY A 495 -12.35 10.23 -19.50
C GLY A 495 -13.63 9.99 -20.32
N GLN A 496 -13.82 10.73 -21.41
CA GLN A 496 -14.94 10.51 -22.33
C GLN A 496 -14.74 9.26 -23.19
N LEU A 497 -13.49 8.92 -23.51
CA LEU A 497 -13.16 7.77 -24.35
C LEU A 497 -13.35 6.42 -23.63
N PHE A 498 -13.05 6.38 -22.34
CA PHE A 498 -12.96 5.11 -21.61
C PHE A 498 -13.87 5.01 -20.38
N GLY A 499 -14.54 6.09 -19.98
CA GLY A 499 -15.37 6.10 -18.78
C GLY A 499 -14.53 6.03 -17.50
N ILE A 500 -14.66 7.07 -16.66
CA ILE A 500 -13.94 7.17 -15.39
C ILE A 500 -14.95 7.21 -14.25
N LYS A 501 -14.64 6.44 -13.21
CA LYS A 501 -15.32 6.52 -11.92
C LYS A 501 -14.38 7.11 -10.87
N GLY A 502 -14.89 8.10 -10.16
CA GLY A 502 -14.16 8.84 -9.13
C GLY A 502 -14.19 8.13 -7.79
N LEU A 503 -13.80 8.85 -6.74
CA LEU A 503 -13.69 8.31 -5.38
C LEU A 503 -15.04 8.00 -4.72
N GLU A 504 -16.11 8.65 -5.17
CA GLU A 504 -17.46 8.53 -4.60
C GLU A 504 -18.14 7.21 -5.01
N ASP A 505 -17.73 6.63 -6.15
CA ASP A 505 -18.31 5.41 -6.68
C ASP A 505 -17.68 4.16 -6.01
N VAL A 506 -18.51 3.35 -5.36
CA VAL A 506 -18.04 2.16 -4.63
C VAL A 506 -17.82 0.96 -5.57
N LYS A 507 -18.71 0.79 -6.56
CA LYS A 507 -18.68 -0.31 -7.53
C LYS A 507 -18.61 0.30 -8.94
N PRO A 508 -17.63 -0.06 -9.78
CA PRO A 508 -17.54 0.46 -11.14
C PRO A 508 -18.62 -0.19 -12.04
N ASP A 509 -19.20 0.61 -12.93
CA ASP A 509 -20.16 0.14 -13.92
C ASP A 509 -19.47 -0.75 -14.99
N PRO A 510 -20.20 -1.62 -15.72
CA PRO A 510 -19.62 -2.47 -16.77
C PRO A 510 -18.77 -1.70 -17.79
N GLU A 511 -19.22 -0.52 -18.22
CA GLU A 511 -18.54 0.34 -19.20
C GLU A 511 -17.33 1.10 -18.64
N THR A 512 -17.15 1.13 -17.31
CA THR A 512 -16.03 1.84 -16.68
C THR A 512 -14.72 1.10 -16.94
N ARG A 513 -13.79 1.75 -17.64
CA ARG A 513 -12.45 1.19 -17.89
C ARG A 513 -11.41 1.68 -16.88
N VAL A 514 -11.61 2.86 -16.29
CA VAL A 514 -10.69 3.39 -15.27
C VAL A 514 -11.45 3.75 -14.00
N HIS A 515 -11.00 3.20 -12.88
CA HIS A 515 -11.59 3.45 -11.56
C HIS A 515 -10.51 4.03 -10.64
N ILE A 516 -10.73 5.26 -10.18
CA ILE A 516 -9.82 5.94 -9.26
C ILE A 516 -10.22 5.59 -7.84
N CYS A 517 -9.29 5.05 -7.04
CA CYS A 517 -9.55 4.63 -5.67
C CYS A 517 -8.46 5.15 -4.74
N THR A 518 -8.81 5.47 -3.49
CA THR A 518 -7.82 5.56 -2.42
C THR A 518 -7.46 4.16 -1.93
N ILE A 519 -6.22 3.99 -1.45
CA ILE A 519 -5.80 2.72 -0.87
C ILE A 519 -6.65 2.33 0.35
N GLN A 520 -7.00 3.30 1.21
CA GLN A 520 -7.86 3.10 2.38
C GLN A 520 -9.27 2.65 1.96
N GLY A 521 -9.78 3.20 0.85
CA GLY A 521 -11.04 2.78 0.26
C GLY A 521 -11.02 1.32 -0.18
N LEU A 522 -9.93 0.86 -0.79
CA LEU A 522 -9.75 -0.55 -1.16
C LEU A 522 -9.60 -1.46 0.06
N VAL A 523 -8.83 -1.07 1.08
CA VAL A 523 -8.71 -1.82 2.35
C VAL A 523 -10.10 -2.02 2.96
N LYS A 524 -10.92 -0.97 3.06
CA LYS A 524 -12.29 -1.06 3.58
C LYS A 524 -13.13 -2.08 2.79
N ARG A 525 -13.08 -2.01 1.45
CA ARG A 525 -13.89 -2.86 0.56
C ARG A 525 -13.45 -4.33 0.56
N VAL A 526 -12.15 -4.60 0.66
CA VAL A 526 -11.60 -5.96 0.58
C VAL A 526 -11.57 -6.66 1.95
N LEU A 527 -11.19 -5.96 3.01
CA LEU A 527 -10.93 -6.58 4.32
C LEU A 527 -12.08 -6.46 5.32
N TYR A 528 -13.02 -5.52 5.13
CA TYR A 528 -14.05 -5.22 6.14
C TYR A 528 -15.49 -5.57 5.72
N ASN A 529 -15.73 -6.12 4.52
CA ASN A 529 -17.07 -6.56 4.13
C ASN A 529 -17.45 -7.90 4.80
N ALA A 530 -18.67 -7.99 5.32
CA ALA A 530 -19.19 -9.17 6.03
C ALA A 530 -19.65 -10.28 5.08
N ASP A 531 -20.23 -9.91 3.94
CA ASP A 531 -20.68 -10.85 2.91
C ASP A 531 -19.60 -11.02 1.82
N PRO A 532 -19.09 -12.25 1.60
CA PRO A 532 -18.17 -12.56 0.50
C PRO A 532 -18.67 -12.10 -0.88
N ALA A 533 -20.00 -12.04 -1.08
CA ALA A 533 -20.61 -11.58 -2.33
C ALA A 533 -20.39 -10.08 -2.59
N ASP A 534 -20.25 -9.27 -1.53
CA ASP A 534 -20.00 -7.84 -1.58
C ASP A 534 -18.51 -7.47 -1.64
N VAL A 535 -17.62 -8.42 -1.38
CA VAL A 535 -16.19 -8.23 -1.59
C VAL A 535 -15.92 -8.11 -3.09
N PRO A 536 -15.22 -7.04 -3.55
CA PRO A 536 -14.79 -6.90 -4.94
C PRO A 536 -14.23 -8.21 -5.50
N PRO A 537 -14.64 -8.71 -6.67
CA PRO A 537 -14.07 -9.94 -7.20
C PRO A 537 -12.60 -9.77 -7.60
N ILE A 538 -11.84 -10.86 -7.58
CA ILE A 538 -10.37 -10.82 -7.73
C ILE A 538 -9.92 -10.39 -9.13
N GLY A 539 -10.75 -10.62 -10.16
CA GLY A 539 -10.51 -10.22 -11.54
C GLY A 539 -11.17 -8.89 -11.91
N GLN A 540 -11.62 -8.10 -10.92
CA GLN A 540 -12.29 -6.83 -11.16
C GLN A 540 -11.40 -5.87 -11.95
N TYR A 541 -10.09 -5.93 -11.74
CA TYR A 541 -9.09 -5.13 -12.42
C TYR A 541 -8.04 -6.02 -13.07
N ASP A 542 -7.65 -5.70 -14.30
CA ASP A 542 -6.55 -6.37 -14.99
C ASP A 542 -5.20 -5.66 -14.73
N LEU A 543 -5.27 -4.35 -14.45
CA LEU A 543 -4.12 -3.51 -14.15
C LEU A 543 -4.41 -2.63 -12.94
N MET A 544 -3.44 -2.51 -12.05
CA MET A 544 -3.40 -1.54 -10.97
C MET A 544 -2.21 -0.62 -11.19
N VAL A 545 -2.45 0.69 -11.22
CA VAL A 545 -1.39 1.71 -11.24
C VAL A 545 -1.45 2.44 -9.91
N ILE A 546 -0.34 2.43 -9.17
CA ILE A 546 -0.26 2.99 -7.82
C ILE A 546 0.63 4.21 -7.86
N ASP A 547 0.05 5.40 -7.70
CA ASP A 547 0.80 6.64 -7.59
C ASP A 547 1.34 6.83 -6.17
N GLU A 548 2.53 7.42 -6.07
CA GLU A 548 3.30 7.57 -4.82
C GLU A 548 3.38 6.29 -3.98
N CYS A 549 3.67 5.15 -4.63
CA CYS A 549 3.65 3.81 -4.02
C CYS A 549 4.62 3.60 -2.83
N HIS A 550 5.51 4.56 -2.55
CA HIS A 550 6.35 4.58 -1.35
C HIS A 550 5.63 5.05 -0.08
N ARG A 551 4.49 5.75 -0.20
CA ARG A 551 3.73 6.26 0.95
C ARG A 551 2.76 5.27 1.57
N GLY A 552 2.47 4.16 0.90
CA GLY A 552 1.67 3.06 1.44
C GLY A 552 2.22 2.41 2.72
N TYR A 553 3.44 2.79 3.13
CA TYR A 553 4.08 2.41 4.40
C TYR A 553 4.06 3.52 5.48
N LEU A 554 3.96 4.81 5.10
CA LEU A 554 4.05 5.96 6.02
C LEU A 554 2.70 6.39 6.59
N LEU A 555 1.62 6.28 5.81
CA LEU A 555 0.24 6.47 6.29
C LEU A 555 -0.06 5.63 7.54
N ASP A 556 0.63 4.50 7.66
CA ASP A 556 0.54 3.50 8.73
C ASP A 556 1.03 4.04 10.07
N ARG A 557 1.82 5.12 10.08
CA ARG A 557 2.26 5.83 11.29
C ARG A 557 1.36 7.00 11.69
N GLU A 558 0.73 7.68 10.73
CA GLU A 558 -0.07 8.90 10.97
C GLU A 558 -1.51 8.60 11.42
N MET A 559 -2.04 7.39 11.14
CA MET A 559 -3.40 7.00 11.56
C MET A 559 -3.53 6.63 13.05
N SER A 560 -2.46 6.73 13.84
CA SER A 560 -2.47 6.40 15.27
C SER A 560 -3.33 7.34 16.12
N ASP A 561 -3.63 8.54 15.62
CA ASP A 561 -4.22 9.58 16.48
C ASP A 561 -5.75 9.57 16.47
N ALA A 562 -6.39 8.86 15.52
CA ALA A 562 -7.85 8.72 15.46
C ALA A 562 -8.38 7.30 15.76
N GLU A 563 -7.52 6.27 15.72
CA GLU A 563 -7.89 4.86 15.97
C GLU A 563 -7.13 4.30 17.18
N LEU A 564 -7.29 4.95 18.34
CA LEU A 564 -6.87 4.47 19.66
C LEU A 564 -7.74 3.28 20.10
N SER A 565 -7.60 2.13 19.44
CA SER A 565 -7.89 0.82 20.03
C SER A 565 -7.20 -0.31 19.24
N PHE A 566 -6.12 -0.83 19.86
CA PHE A 566 -5.47 -2.12 19.63
C PHE A 566 -4.56 -2.35 18.39
N ARG A 567 -3.26 -2.48 18.73
CA ARG A 567 -2.22 -3.46 18.33
C ARG A 567 -1.37 -3.24 17.05
N GLY A 568 -0.06 -3.21 17.30
CA GLY A 568 1.00 -3.82 16.47
C GLY A 568 1.41 -3.10 15.17
N GLN A 569 2.66 -2.64 15.11
CA GLN A 569 3.26 -2.06 13.88
C GLN A 569 3.41 -3.10 12.76
N ASP A 570 3.45 -4.40 13.09
CA ASP A 570 3.52 -5.52 12.13
C ASP A 570 2.17 -5.86 11.48
N ASP A 571 1.05 -5.50 12.12
CA ASP A 571 -0.28 -5.91 11.66
C ASP A 571 -0.80 -5.03 10.51
N TYR A 572 -0.22 -3.83 10.35
CA TYR A 572 -0.65 -2.85 9.35
C TYR A 572 0.11 -2.96 8.02
N ILE A 573 1.42 -3.22 8.03
CA ILE A 573 2.23 -3.55 6.83
C ILE A 573 1.60 -4.73 6.06
N SER A 574 0.95 -5.64 6.80
CA SER A 574 0.18 -6.75 6.24
C SER A 574 -1.00 -6.27 5.38
N LYS A 575 -1.72 -5.19 5.74
CA LYS A 575 -2.99 -4.80 5.10
C LYS A 575 -2.82 -4.17 3.71
N TYR A 576 -1.88 -3.23 3.54
CA TYR A 576 -1.59 -2.61 2.22
C TYR A 576 -1.25 -3.68 1.18
N ARG A 577 -0.27 -4.53 1.52
CA ARG A 577 0.19 -5.62 0.66
C ARG A 577 -0.93 -6.62 0.37
N ARG A 578 -1.73 -6.99 1.38
CA ARG A 578 -2.88 -7.90 1.21
C ARG A 578 -3.89 -7.38 0.19
N VAL A 579 -4.17 -6.09 0.16
CA VAL A 579 -5.11 -5.51 -0.80
C VAL A 579 -4.56 -5.54 -2.23
N LEU A 580 -3.27 -5.23 -2.40
CA LEU A 580 -2.64 -5.32 -3.73
C LEU A 580 -2.57 -6.78 -4.21
N GLU A 581 -2.24 -7.72 -3.33
CA GLU A 581 -2.17 -9.15 -3.63
C GLU A 581 -3.55 -9.80 -3.82
N TYR A 582 -4.62 -9.19 -3.28
CA TYR A 582 -5.99 -9.66 -3.44
C TYR A 582 -6.45 -9.70 -4.90
N PHE A 583 -6.15 -8.64 -5.66
CA PHE A 583 -6.52 -8.56 -7.07
C PHE A 583 -5.50 -9.29 -7.95
N ASP A 584 -6.00 -10.15 -8.84
CA ASP A 584 -5.18 -10.82 -9.86
C ASP A 584 -4.87 -9.87 -11.03
N ALA A 585 -4.21 -8.76 -10.72
CA ALA A 585 -3.87 -7.71 -11.68
C ALA A 585 -2.35 -7.60 -11.90
N VAL A 586 -1.97 -7.05 -13.06
CA VAL A 586 -0.63 -6.45 -13.26
C VAL A 586 -0.54 -5.19 -12.39
N LYS A 587 0.64 -4.88 -11.86
CA LYS A 587 0.89 -3.81 -10.90
C LYS A 587 2.02 -2.92 -11.40
N ILE A 588 1.74 -1.64 -11.57
CA ILE A 588 2.72 -0.61 -11.92
C ILE A 588 2.79 0.40 -10.77
N GLY A 589 3.91 0.41 -10.05
CA GLY A 589 4.20 1.42 -9.05
C GLY A 589 4.84 2.65 -9.69
N LEU A 590 4.31 3.83 -9.41
CA LEU A 590 4.93 5.11 -9.73
C LEU A 590 5.43 5.74 -8.42
N THR A 591 6.68 6.18 -8.39
CA THR A 591 7.26 6.83 -7.20
C THR A 591 8.32 7.84 -7.61
N ALA A 592 8.58 8.83 -6.76
CA ALA A 592 9.79 9.64 -6.87
C ALA A 592 11.01 8.98 -6.20
N THR A 593 10.77 8.15 -5.19
CA THR A 593 11.79 7.64 -4.27
C THR A 593 11.59 6.16 -4.02
N PRO A 594 12.26 5.27 -4.78
CA PRO A 594 12.13 3.84 -4.57
C PRO A 594 12.73 3.46 -3.22
N ALA A 595 11.88 3.12 -2.25
CA ALA A 595 12.30 2.59 -0.96
C ALA A 595 12.44 1.06 -1.02
N LEU A 596 13.21 0.47 -0.09
CA LEU A 596 13.43 -0.98 -0.04
C LEU A 596 12.12 -1.78 0.03
N HIS A 597 11.13 -1.31 0.79
CA HIS A 597 9.81 -1.94 0.86
C HIS A 597 9.01 -1.83 -0.43
N THR A 598 9.14 -0.73 -1.19
CA THR A 598 8.54 -0.59 -2.51
C THR A 598 9.17 -1.60 -3.49
N ALA A 599 10.48 -1.77 -3.44
CA ALA A 599 11.18 -2.78 -4.23
C ALA A 599 10.77 -4.22 -3.88
N GLN A 600 10.43 -4.51 -2.62
CA GLN A 600 9.90 -5.82 -2.22
C GLN A 600 8.52 -6.16 -2.79
N ILE A 601 7.74 -5.16 -3.22
CA ILE A 601 6.39 -5.34 -3.79
C ILE A 601 6.42 -5.29 -5.32
N PHE A 602 7.23 -4.41 -5.90
CA PHE A 602 7.23 -4.14 -7.35
C PHE A 602 8.50 -4.63 -8.07
N GLY A 603 9.52 -5.07 -7.32
CA GLY A 603 10.86 -5.32 -7.81
C GLY A 603 11.68 -4.04 -8.01
N ASP A 604 12.89 -4.20 -8.52
CA ASP A 604 13.75 -3.06 -8.87
C ASP A 604 13.12 -2.16 -9.93
N PRO A 605 13.38 -0.84 -9.91
CA PRO A 605 12.90 0.08 -10.93
C PRO A 605 13.28 -0.36 -12.34
N ILE A 606 12.28 -0.53 -13.22
CA ILE A 606 12.50 -0.82 -14.64
C ILE A 606 12.91 0.43 -15.43
N TYR A 607 12.66 1.60 -14.85
CA TYR A 607 13.08 2.89 -15.36
C TYR A 607 13.27 3.88 -14.20
N THR A 608 14.35 4.66 -14.26
CA THR A 608 14.66 5.69 -13.27
C THR A 608 14.96 7.00 -13.97
N TYR A 609 14.35 8.08 -13.50
CA TYR A 609 14.64 9.44 -13.93
C TYR A 609 14.72 10.36 -12.72
N THR A 610 15.95 10.69 -12.35
CA THR A 610 16.28 11.34 -11.09
C THR A 610 16.09 12.86 -11.14
N TYR A 611 16.10 13.50 -9.97
CA TYR A 611 16.05 14.97 -9.87
C TYR A 611 17.23 15.61 -10.61
N ARG A 612 18.45 15.08 -10.43
CA ARG A 612 19.66 15.60 -11.07
C ARG A 612 19.58 15.51 -12.59
N GLU A 613 19.15 14.38 -13.14
CA GLU A 613 18.93 14.25 -14.59
C GLU A 613 17.90 15.25 -15.11
N ALA A 614 16.81 15.46 -14.36
CA ALA A 614 15.77 16.40 -14.74
C ALA A 614 16.22 17.87 -14.72
N VAL A 615 17.14 18.23 -13.83
CA VAL A 615 17.78 19.55 -13.79
C VAL A 615 18.76 19.71 -14.95
N VAL A 616 19.64 18.72 -15.19
CA VAL A 616 20.62 18.76 -16.28
C VAL A 616 19.94 18.86 -17.65
N ASP A 617 18.80 18.21 -17.81
CA ASP A 617 17.99 18.23 -19.03
C ASP A 617 17.12 19.50 -19.16
N GLY A 618 17.13 20.39 -18.16
CA GLY A 618 16.40 21.66 -18.17
C GLY A 618 14.89 21.55 -17.99
N TRP A 619 14.41 20.41 -17.49
CA TRP A 619 12.98 20.18 -17.22
C TRP A 619 12.56 20.59 -15.82
N LEU A 620 13.49 20.51 -14.87
CA LEU A 620 13.38 21.05 -13.52
C LEU A 620 14.47 22.11 -13.31
N ILE A 621 14.27 22.94 -12.31
CA ILE A 621 15.26 23.92 -11.86
C ILE A 621 16.02 23.40 -10.64
N ASP A 622 17.26 23.85 -10.52
CA ASP A 622 18.10 23.59 -9.37
C ASP A 622 17.83 24.60 -8.24
N HIS A 623 18.32 24.30 -7.04
CA HIS A 623 18.33 25.25 -5.95
C HIS A 623 19.71 25.90 -5.77
N GLU A 624 19.71 27.11 -5.20
CA GLU A 624 20.95 27.68 -4.65
C GLU A 624 21.42 26.84 -3.45
N PRO A 625 22.74 26.87 -3.14
CA PRO A 625 23.25 26.37 -1.87
C PRO A 625 22.37 26.85 -0.70
N PRO A 626 21.92 25.95 0.20
CA PRO A 626 20.99 26.32 1.27
C PRO A 626 21.56 27.41 2.18
N ILE A 627 20.72 28.40 2.50
CA ILE A 627 21.04 29.45 3.47
C ILE A 627 20.67 28.90 4.84
N ARG A 628 21.68 28.71 5.69
CA ARG A 628 21.52 28.16 7.03
C ARG A 628 21.44 29.28 8.05
N PHE A 629 20.40 29.23 8.87
CA PHE A 629 20.23 30.13 10.01
C PHE A 629 20.70 29.43 11.27
N GLN A 630 21.76 29.95 11.87
CA GLN A 630 22.26 29.49 13.16
C GLN A 630 21.88 30.52 14.21
N THR A 631 20.99 30.14 15.13
CA THR A 631 20.64 30.99 16.28
C THR A 631 21.53 30.66 17.49
N ALA A 632 21.64 31.62 18.41
CA ALA A 632 22.43 31.45 19.63
C ALA A 632 21.90 30.28 20.47
N LEU A 633 20.57 30.15 20.61
CA LEU A 633 19.95 29.05 21.34
C LEU A 633 20.13 27.70 20.63
N ALA A 634 20.07 27.65 19.29
CA ALA A 634 20.31 26.41 18.54
C ALA A 634 21.74 25.87 18.74
N LYS A 635 22.72 26.75 18.99
CA LYS A 635 24.12 26.38 19.23
C LYS A 635 24.43 26.12 20.71
N ALA A 636 23.87 26.91 21.61
CA ALA A 636 24.15 26.82 23.05
C ALA A 636 23.29 25.77 23.78
N GLY A 637 22.12 25.42 23.25
CA GLY A 637 21.09 24.68 23.99
C GLY A 637 20.40 25.57 25.03
N ILE A 638 19.32 25.06 25.64
CA ILE A 638 18.62 25.74 26.73
C ILE A 638 18.79 24.91 28.00
N THR A 639 19.32 25.57 29.03
CA THR A 639 19.46 25.04 30.39
C THR A 639 18.50 25.78 31.30
N PHE A 640 17.64 25.04 31.99
CA PHE A 640 16.80 25.58 33.08
C PHE A 640 17.48 25.24 34.40
N ASP A 641 17.63 26.23 35.28
CA ASP A 641 18.24 26.01 36.59
C ASP A 641 17.22 25.36 37.55
N VAL A 642 17.72 24.63 38.55
CA VAL A 642 16.88 23.96 39.55
C VAL A 642 16.06 25.01 40.31
N GLY A 643 14.73 24.91 40.23
CA GLY A 643 13.81 25.85 40.89
C GLY A 643 13.21 26.94 39.99
N ASP A 644 13.59 27.00 38.71
CA ASP A 644 12.97 27.92 37.76
C ASP A 644 11.48 27.60 37.53
N ALA A 645 10.67 28.65 37.41
CA ALA A 645 9.28 28.53 37.00
C ALA A 645 9.22 28.28 35.49
N VAL A 646 8.87 27.07 35.09
CA VAL A 646 8.72 26.68 33.69
C VAL A 646 7.24 26.62 33.34
N GLU A 647 6.85 27.43 32.36
CA GLU A 647 5.53 27.35 31.74
C GLU A 647 5.49 26.08 30.87
N VAL A 648 4.50 25.22 31.11
CA VAL A 648 4.29 24.00 30.33
C VAL A 648 2.92 24.03 29.68
N LEU A 649 2.87 23.79 28.38
CA LEU A 649 1.62 23.62 27.64
C LEU A 649 1.17 22.16 27.72
N ASP A 650 -0.05 21.94 28.19
CA ASP A 650 -0.70 20.66 28.10
C ASP A 650 -1.22 20.45 26.66
N SER A 651 -0.61 19.51 25.95
CA SER A 651 -0.95 19.17 24.56
C SER A 651 -2.39 18.69 24.34
N GLN A 652 -3.14 18.28 25.38
CA GLN A 652 -4.52 17.80 25.26
C GLN A 652 -5.56 18.87 25.57
N THR A 653 -5.27 19.76 26.53
CA THR A 653 -6.22 20.79 26.98
C THR A 653 -5.92 22.17 26.39
N GLY A 654 -4.69 22.40 25.94
CA GLY A 654 -4.23 23.71 25.45
C GLY A 654 -4.02 24.74 26.57
N GLU A 655 -4.09 24.33 27.84
CA GLU A 655 -3.85 25.20 28.99
C GLU A 655 -2.35 25.29 29.31
N VAL A 656 -1.90 26.50 29.63
CA VAL A 656 -0.53 26.76 30.12
C VAL A 656 -0.54 26.67 31.64
N GLN A 657 0.31 25.82 32.19
CA GLN A 657 0.48 25.66 33.64
C GLN A 657 1.90 26.01 34.05
N ASN A 658 2.06 26.65 35.21
CA ASN A 658 3.37 26.92 35.80
C ASN A 658 3.79 25.72 36.65
N THR A 659 4.90 25.08 36.29
CA THR A 659 5.53 24.01 37.07
C THR A 659 6.95 24.41 37.46
N VAL A 660 7.36 24.06 38.67
CA VAL A 660 8.74 24.26 39.14
C VAL A 660 9.60 23.11 38.61
N ALA A 661 10.72 23.42 37.95
CA ALA A 661 11.65 22.42 37.43
C ALA A 661 12.14 21.49 38.57
N PRO A 662 11.86 20.15 38.53
CA PRO A 662 12.12 19.26 39.66
C PRO A 662 13.60 18.98 39.93
N ASP A 663 14.47 19.13 38.92
CA ASP A 663 15.94 18.98 38.95
C ASP A 663 16.54 19.72 37.73
N GLU A 664 17.88 19.85 37.65
CA GLU A 664 18.63 20.54 36.58
C GLU A 664 18.31 19.91 35.21
N LEU A 665 17.32 20.47 34.50
CA LEU A 665 16.85 19.96 33.21
C LEU A 665 17.82 20.43 32.11
N ASN A 666 18.94 19.72 32.00
CA ASN A 666 19.85 19.84 30.86
C ASN A 666 19.21 19.16 29.64
N PHE A 667 18.45 19.92 28.83
CA PHE A 667 18.05 19.45 27.52
C PHE A 667 19.30 19.33 26.65
N LYS A 668 19.73 18.11 26.33
CA LYS A 668 20.72 17.92 25.26
C LYS A 668 20.19 18.60 23.99
N VAL A 669 21.07 19.21 23.20
CA VAL A 669 20.75 19.87 21.91
C VAL A 669 19.85 19.00 20.99
N GLU A 670 19.93 17.68 21.15
CA GLU A 670 19.10 16.68 20.46
C GLU A 670 17.63 16.62 20.93
N ASP A 671 17.35 16.85 22.23
CA ASP A 671 16.01 16.80 22.83
C ASP A 671 15.29 18.17 22.74
N PHE A 672 16.04 19.29 22.68
CA PHE A 672 15.54 20.66 22.50
C PHE A 672 14.68 20.84 21.23
N ASN A 673 15.17 20.34 20.09
CA ASN A 673 14.56 20.53 18.77
C ASN A 673 13.26 19.74 18.52
N ARG A 674 12.84 18.88 19.45
CA ARG A 674 11.69 17.98 19.25
C ARG A 674 10.47 18.35 20.08
N LYS A 675 10.64 19.15 21.15
CA LYS A 675 9.60 19.34 22.17
C LYS A 675 9.49 20.76 22.74
N VAL A 676 10.34 21.70 22.36
CA VAL A 676 10.27 23.07 22.90
C VAL A 676 9.80 24.01 21.80
N ILE A 677 8.67 24.69 22.04
CA ILE A 677 8.26 25.83 21.22
C ILE A 677 8.91 27.05 21.84
N THR A 678 9.96 27.56 21.20
CA THR A 678 10.57 28.83 21.57
C THR A 678 10.04 29.90 20.63
N GLN A 679 9.07 30.70 21.11
CA GLN A 679 8.63 31.90 20.40
C GLN A 679 9.81 32.82 20.03
N PRO A 680 10.85 33.01 20.89
CA PRO A 680 12.03 33.80 20.54
C PRO A 680 12.80 33.27 19.32
N PHE A 681 13.00 31.96 19.21
CA PHE A 681 13.61 31.34 18.01
C PHE A 681 12.79 31.67 16.75
N ASN A 682 11.47 31.44 16.80
CA ASN A 682 10.60 31.70 15.64
C ASN A 682 10.59 33.19 15.26
N GLN A 683 10.65 34.09 16.23
CA GLN A 683 10.78 35.51 16.01
C GLN A 683 12.08 35.87 15.30
N VAL A 684 13.23 35.40 15.80
CA VAL A 684 14.54 35.65 15.18
C VAL A 684 14.62 35.10 13.75
N ILE A 685 14.07 33.90 13.52
CA ILE A 685 13.99 33.32 12.18
C ILE A 685 13.06 34.15 11.27
N ALA A 686 11.91 34.60 11.77
CA ALA A 686 10.98 35.44 11.00
C ALA A 686 11.57 36.81 10.65
N GLU A 687 12.27 37.45 11.58
CA GLU A 687 12.98 38.72 11.37
C GLU A 687 14.08 38.58 10.32
N GLU A 688 14.84 37.49 10.34
CA GLU A 688 15.85 37.24 9.33
C GLU A 688 15.21 36.94 7.96
N LEU A 689 14.17 36.11 7.90
CA LEU A 689 13.43 35.82 6.66
C LEU A 689 12.89 37.09 5.99
N ALA A 690 12.40 38.05 6.77
CA ALA A 690 11.88 39.32 6.25
C ALA A 690 12.96 40.16 5.54
N LYS A 691 14.25 39.94 5.81
CA LYS A 691 15.35 40.61 5.09
C LYS A 691 15.62 40.01 3.71
N HIS A 692 15.27 38.73 3.52
CA HIS A 692 15.57 37.97 2.29
C HIS A 692 14.38 37.81 1.34
N ILE A 693 13.15 37.99 1.84
CA ILE A 693 11.91 37.74 1.12
C ILE A 693 11.07 39.01 1.07
N ASP A 694 10.81 39.50 -0.14
CA ASP A 694 9.90 40.62 -0.38
C ASP A 694 8.51 40.11 -0.77
N PRO A 695 7.46 40.36 0.05
CA PRO A 695 6.10 39.87 -0.21
C PRO A 695 5.39 40.62 -1.35
N SER A 696 5.97 41.70 -1.88
CA SER A 696 5.42 42.45 -3.02
C SER A 696 5.77 41.81 -4.38
N LEU A 697 6.82 40.97 -4.42
CA LEU A 697 7.22 40.24 -5.62
C LEU A 697 6.28 39.07 -5.89
N GLU A 698 6.13 38.65 -7.15
CA GLU A 698 5.21 37.55 -7.52
C GLU A 698 5.64 36.15 -7.03
N GLY A 699 6.86 36.02 -6.47
CA GLY A 699 7.43 34.76 -6.02
C GLY A 699 6.83 34.28 -4.70
N LYS A 700 6.29 33.05 -4.68
CA LYS A 700 5.66 32.47 -3.50
C LYS A 700 6.65 31.74 -2.59
N THR A 701 6.38 31.75 -1.30
CA THR A 701 7.18 31.09 -0.26
C THR A 701 6.37 30.00 0.44
N LEU A 702 6.97 28.83 0.62
CA LEU A 702 6.37 27.71 1.36
C LEU A 702 7.20 27.40 2.61
N VAL A 703 6.55 27.47 3.77
CA VAL A 703 7.17 27.27 5.08
C VAL A 703 6.68 25.98 5.72
N PHE A 704 7.60 25.12 6.16
CA PHE A 704 7.30 23.84 6.79
C PHE A 704 7.44 23.92 8.31
N ALA A 705 6.30 23.90 9.00
CA ALA A 705 6.17 23.91 10.45
C ALA A 705 6.09 22.49 11.04
N ALA A 706 6.46 22.36 12.32
CA ALA A 706 6.53 21.06 13.01
C ALA A 706 5.15 20.49 13.39
N THR A 707 4.24 21.35 13.87
CA THR A 707 2.89 20.99 14.32
C THR A 707 1.89 22.05 13.89
N ASP A 708 0.60 21.75 14.02
CA ASP A 708 -0.48 22.69 13.66
C ASP A 708 -0.43 23.97 14.52
N ALA A 709 -0.18 23.84 15.82
CA ALA A 709 -0.01 24.97 16.74
C ALA A 709 1.25 25.79 16.41
N HIS A 710 2.35 25.12 16.04
CA HIS A 710 3.57 25.80 15.61
C HIS A 710 3.33 26.63 14.34
N ALA A 711 2.49 26.16 13.42
CA ALA A 711 2.14 26.91 12.21
C ALA A 711 1.43 28.24 12.54
N ASP A 712 0.59 28.29 13.57
CA ASP A 712 -0.07 29.54 14.00
C ASP A 712 0.95 30.55 14.54
N ILE A 713 1.90 30.07 15.34
CA ILE A 713 2.98 30.90 15.90
C ILE A 713 3.83 31.50 14.78
N ILE A 714 4.27 30.67 13.82
CA ILE A 714 5.07 31.12 12.68
C ILE A 714 4.31 32.16 11.85
N VAL A 715 3.02 31.95 11.56
CA VAL A 715 2.23 32.95 10.81
C VAL A 715 2.18 34.28 11.56
N ASN A 716 1.97 34.26 12.87
CA ASN A 716 1.92 35.47 13.68
C ASN A 716 3.27 36.21 13.69
N GLU A 717 4.37 35.50 13.93
CA GLU A 717 5.70 36.11 13.98
C GLU A 717 6.16 36.60 12.60
N LEU A 718 5.87 35.87 11.52
CA LEU A 718 6.13 36.35 10.16
C LEU A 718 5.33 37.63 9.86
N LYS A 719 4.06 37.72 10.27
CA LYS A 719 3.26 38.93 10.05
C LYS A 719 3.87 40.15 10.74
N LYS A 720 4.31 39.99 11.99
CA LYS A 720 4.98 41.07 12.73
C LYS A 720 6.32 41.47 12.09
N ALA A 721 7.16 40.50 11.77
CA ALA A 721 8.49 40.73 11.18
C ALA A 721 8.40 41.45 9.84
N PHE A 722 7.50 41.01 8.95
CA PHE A 722 7.31 41.63 7.64
C PHE A 722 6.65 43.02 7.76
N ALA A 723 5.70 43.20 8.68
CA ALA A 723 5.14 44.54 8.96
C ALA A 723 6.20 45.50 9.48
N ALA A 724 7.11 45.05 10.34
CA ALA A 724 8.21 45.86 10.86
C ALA A 724 9.21 46.24 9.75
N GLN A 725 9.57 45.29 8.89
CA GLN A 725 10.55 45.50 7.81
C GLN A 725 10.02 46.35 6.65
N TYR A 726 8.77 46.14 6.24
CA TYR A 726 8.17 46.78 5.06
C TYR A 726 7.13 47.86 5.41
N GLY A 727 6.93 48.16 6.70
CA GLY A 727 6.01 49.17 7.21
C GLY A 727 4.56 48.69 7.34
N SER A 728 4.00 48.06 6.31
CA SER A 728 2.69 47.40 6.38
C SER A 728 2.61 46.22 5.41
N ILE A 729 1.83 45.21 5.78
CA ILE A 729 1.51 44.07 4.93
C ILE A 729 0.02 43.74 5.02
N GLU A 730 -0.54 43.20 3.95
CA GLU A 730 -1.91 42.68 3.99
C GLU A 730 -1.98 41.38 4.80
N ASP A 731 -3.00 41.25 5.66
CA ASP A 731 -3.22 40.03 6.44
C ASP A 731 -3.32 38.76 5.57
N ALA A 732 -3.86 38.91 4.36
CA ALA A 732 -4.01 37.84 3.39
C ALA A 732 -2.68 37.36 2.79
N ALA A 733 -1.60 38.14 2.88
CA ALA A 733 -0.30 37.78 2.31
C ALA A 733 0.32 36.55 2.95
N ILE A 734 0.06 36.30 4.23
CA ILE A 734 0.62 35.20 5.01
C ILE A 734 -0.52 34.39 5.63
N ARG A 735 -0.64 33.12 5.23
CA ARG A 735 -1.74 32.23 5.68
C ARG A 735 -1.22 30.86 6.11
N LYS A 736 -1.86 30.32 7.15
CA LYS A 736 -1.74 28.90 7.52
C LYS A 736 -2.61 28.05 6.57
N ILE A 737 -2.05 26.97 6.05
CA ILE A 737 -2.75 25.99 5.22
C ILE A 737 -2.44 24.59 5.76
N THR A 738 -3.28 24.13 6.68
CA THR A 738 -3.21 22.82 7.35
C THR A 738 -4.58 22.13 7.33
N GLY A 739 -4.64 20.86 7.75
CA GLY A 739 -5.88 20.07 7.74
C GLY A 739 -6.97 20.55 8.72
N SER A 740 -6.60 21.36 9.72
CA SER A 740 -7.52 21.91 10.73
C SER A 740 -8.25 23.18 10.26
N VAL A 741 -7.82 23.80 9.16
CA VAL A 741 -8.38 25.06 8.66
C VAL A 741 -9.70 24.81 7.92
N ASP A 742 -10.71 25.65 8.11
CA ASP A 742 -11.95 25.53 7.34
C ASP A 742 -11.71 25.81 5.83
N LYS A 743 -12.42 25.08 4.97
CA LYS A 743 -12.35 25.20 3.49
C LYS A 743 -10.92 25.20 2.92
N VAL A 744 -10.06 24.30 3.42
CA VAL A 744 -8.67 24.10 2.96
C VAL A 744 -8.55 24.08 1.43
N GLY A 745 -9.46 23.40 0.73
CA GLY A 745 -9.44 23.29 -0.74
C GLY A 745 -9.57 24.64 -1.47
N THR A 746 -10.18 25.65 -0.86
CA THR A 746 -10.23 27.02 -1.40
C THR A 746 -8.90 27.72 -1.19
N LEU A 747 -8.31 27.64 0.01
CA LEU A 747 -7.00 28.23 0.30
C LEU A 747 -5.87 27.64 -0.57
N ILE A 748 -5.90 26.33 -0.82
CA ILE A 748 -4.99 25.66 -1.75
C ILE A 748 -5.13 26.25 -3.16
N ARG A 749 -6.36 26.45 -3.63
CA ARG A 749 -6.64 27.04 -4.95
C ARG A 749 -6.16 28.49 -5.03
N SER A 750 -6.39 29.29 -3.99
CA SER A 750 -5.90 30.67 -3.92
C SER A 750 -4.38 30.75 -3.88
N PHE A 751 -3.72 29.91 -3.07
CA PHE A 751 -2.25 29.86 -3.06
C PHE A 751 -1.68 29.50 -4.45
N ARG A 752 -2.39 28.67 -5.22
CA ARG A 752 -1.99 28.29 -6.58
C ARG A 752 -2.21 29.40 -7.61
N ASN A 753 -3.40 30.01 -7.63
CA ASN A 753 -3.86 30.84 -8.75
C ASN A 753 -3.91 32.34 -8.45
N ASP A 754 -4.11 32.71 -7.20
CA ASP A 754 -4.33 34.10 -6.79
C ASP A 754 -3.00 34.74 -6.34
N ALA A 755 -2.95 36.07 -6.27
CA ALA A 755 -1.79 36.78 -5.72
C ALA A 755 -1.53 36.38 -4.26
N PHE A 756 -2.60 36.24 -3.46
CA PHE A 756 -2.52 35.86 -2.06
C PHE A 756 -3.03 34.44 -1.79
N PRO A 757 -2.43 33.72 -0.81
CA PRO A 757 -1.27 34.12 -0.03
C PRO A 757 0.04 34.07 -0.84
N GLN A 758 0.98 34.93 -0.46
CA GLN A 758 2.38 34.93 -0.94
C GLN A 758 3.21 33.92 -0.14
N ILE A 759 2.96 33.86 1.17
CA ILE A 759 3.62 32.94 2.10
C ILE A 759 2.59 31.99 2.69
N ALA A 760 2.76 30.70 2.42
CA ALA A 760 1.94 29.63 3.00
C ALA A 760 2.74 28.86 4.05
N VAL A 761 2.18 28.75 5.26
CA VAL A 761 2.74 27.94 6.35
C VAL A 761 1.96 26.64 6.45
N THR A 762 2.64 25.50 6.39
CA THR A 762 2.02 24.16 6.39
C THR A 762 2.78 23.19 7.28
N VAL A 763 2.15 22.06 7.59
CA VAL A 763 2.80 20.92 8.26
C VAL A 763 3.06 19.82 7.21
N ASP A 764 2.13 18.88 7.01
CA ASP A 764 2.28 17.80 6.02
C ASP A 764 1.37 17.96 4.79
N LEU A 765 0.38 18.86 4.86
CA LEU A 765 -0.67 18.98 3.85
C LEU A 765 -0.14 19.37 2.46
N LEU A 766 0.71 20.40 2.36
CA LEU A 766 1.25 20.85 1.07
C LEU A 766 2.53 20.10 0.65
N THR A 767 2.91 19.03 1.36
CA THR A 767 4.11 18.24 1.00
C THR A 767 3.90 17.39 -0.25
N THR A 768 2.65 17.05 -0.57
CA THR A 768 2.25 16.23 -1.71
C THR A 768 1.00 16.78 -2.39
N GLY A 769 0.88 16.56 -3.70
CA GLY A 769 -0.40 16.76 -4.41
C GLY A 769 -0.78 18.18 -4.79
N ILE A 770 0.11 19.17 -4.65
CA ILE A 770 -0.15 20.54 -5.11
C ILE A 770 0.94 21.02 -6.07
N ASP A 771 0.48 21.70 -7.12
CA ASP A 771 1.29 22.23 -8.20
C ASP A 771 1.23 23.77 -8.24
N VAL A 772 2.23 24.43 -7.66
CA VAL A 772 2.41 25.89 -7.71
C VAL A 772 3.80 26.21 -8.30
N PRO A 773 3.92 26.47 -9.61
CA PRO A 773 5.20 26.77 -10.26
C PRO A 773 5.89 28.03 -9.70
N LYS A 774 5.11 29.01 -9.24
CA LYS A 774 5.57 30.30 -8.70
C LYS A 774 6.29 30.20 -7.34
N ILE A 775 6.42 29.02 -6.72
CA ILE A 775 7.17 28.88 -5.46
C ILE A 775 8.66 29.09 -5.69
N THR A 776 9.23 30.19 -5.21
CA THR A 776 10.66 30.54 -5.34
C THR A 776 11.47 30.24 -4.08
N ASN A 777 10.81 30.09 -2.93
CA ASN A 777 11.47 29.89 -1.64
C ASN A 777 10.85 28.72 -0.86
N LEU A 778 11.70 27.85 -0.33
CA LEU A 778 11.33 26.84 0.66
C LEU A 778 11.98 27.16 2.00
N VAL A 779 11.22 27.11 3.09
CA VAL A 779 11.71 27.40 4.45
C VAL A 779 11.47 26.20 5.34
N PHE A 780 12.55 25.65 5.92
CA PHE A 780 12.50 24.54 6.86
C PHE A 780 12.71 25.05 8.28
N ILE A 781 11.61 25.10 9.06
CA ILE A 781 11.61 25.43 10.50
C ILE A 781 11.36 24.16 11.33
N ARG A 782 11.33 23.00 10.67
CA ARG A 782 11.14 21.68 11.29
C ARG A 782 12.21 20.71 10.83
N ARG A 783 12.71 19.87 11.75
CA ARG A 783 13.53 18.73 11.36
C ARG A 783 12.67 17.67 10.68
N VAL A 784 13.18 17.13 9.58
CA VAL A 784 12.55 16.10 8.76
C VAL A 784 13.37 14.83 8.90
N ASN A 785 12.80 13.81 9.55
CA ASN A 785 13.49 12.54 9.83
C ASN A 785 13.45 11.55 8.64
N SER A 786 12.89 11.95 7.50
CA SER A 786 12.67 11.08 6.34
C SER A 786 13.16 11.75 5.07
N ARG A 787 14.15 11.13 4.41
CA ARG A 787 14.65 11.56 3.09
C ARG A 787 13.53 11.66 2.07
N ILE A 788 12.57 10.73 2.09
CA ILE A 788 11.44 10.72 1.15
C ILE A 788 10.58 11.98 1.31
N LEU A 789 10.28 12.35 2.55
CA LEU A 789 9.49 13.54 2.84
C LEU A 789 10.24 14.82 2.44
N TYR A 790 11.56 14.85 2.69
CA TYR A 790 12.41 15.95 2.26
C TYR A 790 12.42 16.12 0.74
N GLU A 791 12.60 15.05 -0.04
CA GLU A 791 12.57 15.12 -1.50
C GLU A 791 11.18 15.54 -2.04
N GLN A 792 10.09 15.19 -1.35
CA GLN A 792 8.73 15.63 -1.69
C GLN A 792 8.50 17.12 -1.42
N MET A 793 9.07 17.64 -0.32
CA MET A 793 9.06 19.06 0.03
C MET A 793 9.90 19.86 -0.96
N LEU A 794 11.12 19.39 -1.27
CA LEU A 794 12.00 19.97 -2.26
C LEU A 794 11.31 20.06 -3.63
N GLY A 795 10.66 18.96 -4.04
CA GLY A 795 9.91 18.85 -5.29
C GLY A 795 8.74 19.84 -5.46
N ARG A 796 8.39 20.65 -4.44
CA ARG A 796 7.40 21.72 -4.57
C ARG A 796 7.94 22.92 -5.35
N ALA A 797 9.23 23.22 -5.21
CA ALA A 797 9.86 24.39 -5.82
C ALA A 797 10.65 24.07 -7.10
N THR A 798 10.82 22.80 -7.49
CA THR A 798 11.66 22.40 -8.64
C THR A 798 11.07 22.72 -10.02
N ARG A 799 9.83 23.21 -10.09
CA ARG A 799 9.17 23.52 -11.37
C ARG A 799 9.63 24.87 -11.93
N ARG A 800 9.82 24.91 -13.25
CA ARG A 800 10.08 26.14 -14.00
C ARG A 800 8.87 27.07 -14.00
N CYS A 801 9.12 28.38 -13.98
CA CYS A 801 8.09 29.40 -14.11
C CYS A 801 8.64 30.57 -14.94
N ASP A 802 8.42 30.52 -16.26
CA ASP A 802 8.95 31.52 -17.18
C ASP A 802 8.27 32.90 -16.99
N GLU A 803 7.02 32.95 -16.50
CA GLU A 803 6.28 34.20 -16.22
C GLU A 803 7.02 35.15 -15.27
N ILE A 804 7.66 34.58 -14.25
CA ILE A 804 8.40 35.35 -13.23
C ILE A 804 9.92 35.24 -13.41
N GLY A 805 10.38 34.66 -14.54
CA GLY A 805 11.81 34.47 -14.82
C GLY A 805 12.51 33.52 -13.83
N LYS A 806 11.82 32.48 -13.35
CA LYS A 806 12.35 31.58 -12.33
C LYS A 806 13.35 30.58 -12.91
N GLU A 807 14.63 30.85 -12.70
CA GLU A 807 15.75 29.98 -13.11
C GLU A 807 16.26 29.07 -11.98
N VAL A 808 16.19 29.55 -10.73
CA VAL A 808 16.60 28.84 -9.52
C VAL A 808 15.59 29.08 -8.40
N PHE A 809 15.65 28.29 -7.33
CA PHE A 809 14.90 28.54 -6.10
C PHE A 809 15.82 28.50 -4.87
N ARG A 810 15.39 29.13 -3.79
CA ARG A 810 16.18 29.24 -2.55
C ARG A 810 15.64 28.33 -1.46
N ILE A 811 16.54 27.83 -0.64
CA ILE A 811 16.22 27.02 0.53
C ILE A 811 16.76 27.74 1.76
N PHE A 812 15.88 28.02 2.71
CA PHE A 812 16.22 28.55 4.04
C PHE A 812 16.09 27.41 5.04
N ASP A 813 17.19 27.08 5.72
CA ASP A 813 17.28 25.98 6.67
C ASP A 813 17.57 26.52 8.07
N ALA A 814 16.54 26.55 8.92
CA ALA A 814 16.65 27.03 10.30
C ALA A 814 17.03 25.93 11.30
N VAL A 815 17.17 24.68 10.84
CA VAL A 815 17.30 23.50 11.73
C VAL A 815 18.46 22.57 11.37
N ASP A 816 19.30 23.01 10.43
CA ASP A 816 20.44 22.29 9.85
C ASP A 816 20.07 20.90 9.31
N LEU A 817 18.95 20.85 8.60
CA LEU A 817 18.42 19.66 7.95
C LEU A 817 19.37 19.13 6.87
N TYR A 818 19.93 20.04 6.07
CA TYR A 818 20.68 19.69 4.87
C TYR A 818 21.93 18.84 5.18
N ALA A 819 22.70 19.21 6.19
CA ALA A 819 23.86 18.44 6.65
C ALA A 819 23.44 17.06 7.18
N THR A 820 22.36 17.00 7.97
CA THR A 820 21.90 15.77 8.62
C THR A 820 21.38 14.72 7.61
N LEU A 821 20.83 15.15 6.48
CA LEU A 821 20.22 14.25 5.48
C LEU A 821 21.20 13.77 4.39
N GLN A 822 22.35 14.44 4.18
CA GLN A 822 23.37 14.02 3.22
C GLN A 822 24.01 12.66 3.59
N ASP A 823 24.14 12.36 4.88
CA ASP A 823 24.79 11.15 5.39
C ASP A 823 23.89 9.90 5.46
N LEU A 824 22.58 10.03 5.23
CA LEU A 824 21.61 8.90 5.30
C LEU A 824 21.63 8.00 4.06
N THR A 825 22.81 7.75 3.48
CA THR A 825 23.01 7.00 2.24
C THR A 825 22.88 5.48 2.39
N GLN A 826 22.75 4.94 3.60
CA GLN A 826 22.51 3.52 3.83
C GLN A 826 21.47 3.29 4.93
N MET A 827 20.31 2.76 4.57
CA MET A 827 19.39 2.18 5.55
C MET A 827 20.09 0.99 6.21
N LYS A 828 20.62 1.16 7.43
CA LYS A 828 20.84 0.03 8.34
C LYS A 828 19.50 -0.30 9.02
N PRO A 829 18.91 -1.48 8.78
CA PRO A 829 17.79 -1.93 9.58
C PRO A 829 18.35 -2.55 10.85
N VAL A 830 18.55 -1.77 11.91
CA VAL A 830 18.68 -2.36 13.25
C VAL A 830 17.99 -1.43 14.24
N ALA A 831 16.66 -1.44 14.21
CA ALA A 831 15.88 -0.96 15.33
C ALA A 831 15.39 -2.19 16.10
N SER A 832 16.10 -2.55 17.18
CA SER A 832 15.44 -3.10 18.35
C SER A 832 14.28 -2.17 18.66
N ASN A 833 13.04 -2.69 18.64
CA ASN A 833 11.83 -1.90 18.82
C ASN A 833 11.95 -1.03 20.09
N PRO A 834 12.04 0.32 19.99
CA PRO A 834 12.27 1.18 21.16
C PRO A 834 11.10 1.18 22.16
N LYS A 835 9.98 0.52 21.81
CA LYS A 835 8.79 0.34 22.67
C LYS A 835 8.78 -0.95 23.50
N LEU A 836 9.62 -1.94 23.20
CA LEU A 836 9.68 -3.17 24.02
C LEU A 836 10.27 -2.85 25.38
N THR A 837 9.62 -3.24 26.46
CA THR A 837 10.10 -3.05 27.84
C THR A 837 11.23 -4.05 28.16
N PHE A 838 12.13 -3.76 29.11
CA PHE A 838 13.12 -4.72 29.60
C PHE A 838 12.44 -5.96 30.18
N GLU A 839 11.33 -5.80 30.88
CA GLU A 839 10.46 -6.87 31.36
C GLU A 839 10.03 -7.80 30.22
N GLN A 840 9.52 -7.25 29.11
CA GLN A 840 9.14 -8.03 27.94
C GLN A 840 10.33 -8.77 27.31
N LEU A 841 11.45 -8.07 27.12
CA LEU A 841 12.65 -8.69 26.51
C LEU A 841 13.25 -9.78 27.40
N PHE A 842 13.19 -9.61 28.72
CA PHE A 842 13.69 -10.57 29.69
C PHE A 842 12.75 -11.76 29.89
N ASP A 843 11.44 -11.54 29.83
CA ASP A 843 10.45 -12.61 29.82
C ASP A 843 10.52 -13.41 28.53
N GLU A 844 10.68 -12.77 27.37
CA GLU A 844 10.90 -13.44 26.08
C GLU A 844 12.20 -14.25 26.11
N LEU A 845 13.30 -13.66 26.61
CA LEU A 845 14.58 -14.38 26.73
C LEU A 845 14.45 -15.62 27.63
N ALA A 846 13.64 -15.54 28.69
CA ALA A 846 13.42 -16.63 29.63
C ALA A 846 12.42 -17.70 29.14
N THR A 847 11.51 -17.36 28.22
CA THR A 847 10.40 -18.23 27.76
C THR A 847 10.69 -18.92 26.43
N VAL A 848 11.46 -18.30 25.55
CA VAL A 848 11.88 -18.88 24.27
C VAL A 848 12.72 -20.14 24.53
N THR A 849 12.48 -21.20 23.78
CA THR A 849 13.17 -22.49 23.93
C THR A 849 14.20 -22.77 22.83
N GLU A 850 14.11 -22.10 21.68
CA GLU A 850 15.07 -22.22 20.57
C GLU A 850 16.25 -21.26 20.73
N ASP A 851 17.46 -21.75 20.53
CA ASP A 851 18.70 -21.00 20.81
C ASP A 851 18.92 -19.82 19.84
N ASP A 852 18.55 -19.94 18.56
CA ASP A 852 18.67 -18.87 17.56
C ASP A 852 17.77 -17.66 17.88
N GLN A 853 16.59 -17.92 18.45
CA GLN A 853 15.66 -16.89 18.88
C GLN A 853 16.09 -16.25 20.21
N ARG A 854 16.65 -17.05 21.14
CA ARG A 854 17.25 -16.51 22.38
C ARG A 854 18.41 -15.58 22.09
N GLU A 855 19.25 -15.92 21.13
CA GLU A 855 20.37 -15.07 20.70
C GLU A 855 19.86 -13.71 20.18
N LEU A 856 18.82 -13.72 19.34
CA LEU A 856 18.21 -12.51 18.83
C LEU A 856 17.63 -11.63 19.96
N VAL A 857 16.89 -12.21 20.91
CA VAL A 857 16.27 -11.47 22.02
C VAL A 857 17.33 -10.95 23.01
N ARG A 858 18.37 -11.75 23.31
CA ARG A 858 19.52 -11.35 24.12
C ARG A 858 20.21 -10.14 23.52
N ASP A 859 20.47 -10.15 22.22
CA ASP A 859 21.17 -9.07 21.53
C ASP A 859 20.32 -7.78 21.50
N GLN A 860 18.99 -7.91 21.41
CA GLN A 860 18.06 -6.79 21.55
C GLN A 860 18.04 -6.22 22.98
N ALA A 861 18.03 -7.08 23.99
CA ALA A 861 18.10 -6.68 25.39
C ALA A 861 19.43 -5.98 25.71
N LEU A 862 20.56 -6.50 25.22
CA LEU A 862 21.88 -5.90 25.33
C LEU A 862 21.96 -4.54 24.64
N ALA A 863 21.42 -4.43 23.42
CA ALA A 863 21.38 -3.16 22.69
C ALA A 863 20.55 -2.11 23.45
N LYS A 864 19.43 -2.51 24.08
CA LYS A 864 18.60 -1.63 24.90
C LYS A 864 19.30 -1.26 26.22
N LEU A 865 19.93 -2.21 26.89
CA LEU A 865 20.64 -2.01 28.16
C LEU A 865 21.83 -1.06 27.97
N HIS A 866 22.63 -1.25 26.92
CA HIS A 866 23.73 -0.34 26.57
C HIS A 866 23.27 1.10 26.30
N ARG A 867 22.09 1.28 25.69
CA ARG A 867 21.52 2.62 25.47
C ARG A 867 21.06 3.25 26.78
N ARG A 868 20.45 2.47 27.68
CA ARG A 868 19.92 2.97 28.96
C ARG A 868 21.01 3.20 30.00
N LEU A 869 22.11 2.45 29.97
CA LEU A 869 23.30 2.64 30.82
C LEU A 869 23.79 4.10 30.85
N ARG A 870 23.73 4.82 29.72
CA ARG A 870 24.18 6.22 29.62
C ARG A 870 23.24 7.24 30.26
N LYS A 871 22.01 6.87 30.60
CA LYS A 871 20.95 7.75 31.13
C LYS A 871 20.19 7.09 32.31
N LEU A 872 20.79 6.10 32.99
CA LEU A 872 20.12 5.33 34.03
C LEU A 872 20.03 6.17 35.33
N PRO A 873 18.84 6.38 35.92
CA PRO A 873 18.73 7.08 37.20
C PRO A 873 19.50 6.35 38.30
N THR A 874 20.19 7.09 39.18
CA THR A 874 21.04 6.52 40.25
C THR A 874 20.27 5.57 41.16
N LYS A 875 18.98 5.84 41.44
CA LYS A 875 18.10 4.95 42.22
C LYS A 875 17.82 3.61 41.53
N VAL A 876 17.72 3.60 40.20
CA VAL A 876 17.50 2.37 39.42
C VAL A 876 18.79 1.55 39.36
N ALA A 877 19.94 2.21 39.16
CA ALA A 877 21.25 1.57 39.21
C ALA A 877 21.48 0.85 40.55
N GLN A 878 21.19 1.55 41.65
CA GLN A 878 21.34 1.03 43.00
C GLN A 878 20.35 -0.10 43.31
N ALA A 879 19.10 -0.01 42.84
CA ALA A 879 18.12 -1.08 42.98
C ALA A 879 18.49 -2.35 42.19
N VAL A 880 19.18 -2.22 41.05
CA VAL A 880 19.71 -3.38 40.30
C VAL A 880 20.88 -4.01 41.07
N GLU A 881 21.77 -3.20 41.63
CA GLU A 881 22.91 -3.68 42.43
C GLU A 881 22.44 -4.36 43.72
N ASP A 882 21.44 -3.80 44.41
CA ASP A 882 20.82 -4.39 45.60
C ASP A 882 20.10 -5.72 45.28
N LEU A 883 19.47 -5.83 44.11
CA LEU A 883 18.74 -7.04 43.71
C LEU A 883 19.67 -8.17 43.24
N THR A 884 20.68 -7.83 42.42
CA THR A 884 21.52 -8.81 41.72
C THR A 884 22.87 -9.04 42.39
N GLY A 885 23.32 -8.11 43.23
CA GLY A 885 24.66 -8.08 43.83
C GLY A 885 25.76 -7.61 42.87
N GLU A 886 25.39 -7.09 41.69
CA GLU A 886 26.30 -6.71 40.61
C GLU A 886 25.95 -5.35 40.03
N THR A 887 26.95 -4.62 39.53
CA THR A 887 26.68 -3.35 38.85
C THR A 887 26.01 -3.60 37.49
N VAL A 888 25.31 -2.60 36.97
CA VAL A 888 24.61 -2.71 35.68
C VAL A 888 25.57 -2.99 34.52
N GLU A 889 26.82 -2.52 34.62
CA GLU A 889 27.89 -2.83 33.68
C GLU A 889 28.31 -4.30 33.76
N GLN A 890 28.42 -4.86 34.97
CA GLN A 890 28.74 -6.28 35.18
C GLN A 890 27.62 -7.19 34.68
N LEU A 891 26.36 -6.80 34.90
CA LEU A 891 25.19 -7.48 34.35
C LEU A 891 25.20 -7.47 32.81
N CYS A 892 25.51 -6.33 32.19
CA CYS A 892 25.61 -6.20 30.74
C CYS A 892 26.70 -7.12 30.17
N GLU A 893 27.86 -7.15 30.81
CA GLU A 893 28.99 -7.95 30.32
C GLU A 893 28.74 -9.46 30.54
N ARG A 894 28.00 -9.84 31.58
CA ARG A 894 27.56 -11.23 31.77
C ARG A 894 26.55 -11.68 30.72
N LEU A 895 25.55 -10.86 30.40
CA LEU A 895 24.58 -11.16 29.35
C LEU A 895 25.26 -11.30 27.98
N LYS A 896 26.43 -10.68 27.77
CA LYS A 896 27.20 -10.71 26.53
C LYS A 896 28.15 -11.90 26.40
N GLN A 897 28.76 -12.37 27.50
CA GLN A 897 29.82 -13.40 27.46
C GLN A 897 29.32 -14.84 27.61
N GLY A 898 28.10 -15.07 28.09
CA GLY A 898 27.52 -16.41 28.28
C GLY A 898 26.72 -16.95 27.08
N PRO A 899 26.52 -18.28 26.97
CA PRO A 899 25.55 -18.88 26.05
C PRO A 899 24.13 -18.31 26.28
N PRO A 900 23.28 -18.16 25.24
CA PRO A 900 21.94 -17.59 25.37
C PRO A 900 21.07 -18.26 26.45
N ALA A 901 21.23 -19.57 26.64
CA ALA A 901 20.55 -20.33 27.69
C ALA A 901 20.99 -19.94 29.12
N GLU A 902 22.26 -19.58 29.33
CA GLU A 902 22.75 -19.11 30.63
C GLU A 902 22.29 -17.68 30.91
N ALA A 903 22.25 -16.81 29.89
CA ALA A 903 21.69 -15.47 29.99
C ALA A 903 20.20 -15.52 30.36
N ALA A 904 19.44 -16.39 29.72
CA ALA A 904 18.03 -16.67 30.03
C ALA A 904 17.85 -17.18 31.47
N ALA A 905 18.68 -18.13 31.92
CA ALA A 905 18.63 -18.64 33.29
C ALA A 905 18.97 -17.56 34.33
N HIS A 906 19.91 -16.67 34.02
CA HIS A 906 20.33 -15.59 34.91
C HIS A 906 19.22 -14.54 35.08
N VAL A 907 18.59 -14.12 33.98
CA VAL A 907 17.45 -13.20 33.99
C VAL A 907 16.25 -13.81 34.72
N ARG A 908 15.98 -15.11 34.49
CA ARG A 908 14.91 -15.85 35.18
C ARG A 908 15.09 -15.93 36.69
N LYS A 909 16.34 -15.89 37.18
CA LYS A 909 16.65 -15.89 38.62
C LYS A 909 16.18 -14.60 39.31
N PHE A 910 16.08 -13.49 38.58
CA PHE A 910 15.71 -12.18 39.11
C PHE A 910 14.49 -11.64 38.36
N ALA A 911 13.30 -12.18 38.68
CA ALA A 911 12.05 -11.90 37.95
C ALA A 911 11.66 -10.41 37.87
N ASP A 912 12.04 -9.60 38.88
CA ASP A 912 11.71 -8.18 38.90
C ASP A 912 12.80 -7.29 38.25
N LEU A 913 13.88 -7.88 37.73
CA LEU A 913 14.98 -7.14 37.10
C LEU A 913 14.51 -6.32 35.90
N GLY A 914 13.60 -6.88 35.09
CA GLY A 914 12.99 -6.18 33.96
C GLY A 914 12.17 -4.97 34.40
N LYS A 915 11.34 -5.12 35.44
CA LYS A 915 10.53 -4.04 36.01
C LYS A 915 11.38 -2.93 36.61
N ILE A 916 12.44 -3.27 37.34
CA ILE A 916 13.36 -2.28 37.91
C ILE A 916 14.07 -1.54 36.79
N LEU A 917 14.57 -2.26 35.78
CA LEU A 917 15.20 -1.66 34.63
C LEU A 917 14.23 -0.88 33.74
N ASP A 918 12.92 -1.14 33.80
CA ASP A 918 11.89 -0.34 33.13
C ASP A 918 11.39 0.82 33.95
N TRP A 919 11.45 0.71 35.28
CA TRP A 919 10.98 1.70 36.23
C TRP A 919 11.54 3.06 35.87
N ASN A 920 10.61 3.95 35.55
CA ASN A 920 10.89 5.35 35.32
C ASN A 920 10.13 6.09 36.43
N PRO A 921 10.80 6.51 37.51
CA PRO A 921 10.14 7.17 38.63
C PRO A 921 9.36 8.45 38.24
N ASP A 922 9.51 8.94 37.00
CA ASP A 922 8.97 10.22 36.54
C ASP A 922 7.92 10.16 35.39
N GLY A 923 7.16 9.06 35.14
CA GLY A 923 6.19 9.15 34.02
C GLY A 923 5.07 8.13 33.82
N THR A 924 3.84 8.56 34.12
CA THR A 924 2.64 8.46 33.25
C THR A 924 1.74 9.69 33.49
N GLY A 925 2.10 10.83 32.92
CA GLY A 925 1.32 12.07 32.93
C GLY A 925 1.26 12.69 31.52
N PRO A 926 0.44 13.73 31.32
CA PRO A 926 0.34 14.43 30.04
C PRO A 926 1.72 14.87 29.53
N ILE A 927 1.89 14.92 28.21
CA ILE A 927 3.14 15.39 27.61
C ILE A 927 3.17 16.90 27.79
N TRP A 928 3.85 17.33 28.85
CA TRP A 928 4.15 18.73 29.13
C TRP A 928 5.17 19.23 28.10
N ILE A 929 4.77 20.22 27.30
CA ILE A 929 5.64 20.91 26.35
C ILE A 929 6.17 22.15 27.08
N PRO A 930 7.44 22.20 27.52
CA PRO A 930 7.99 23.39 28.14
C PRO A 930 8.07 24.54 27.13
N ILE A 931 7.53 25.69 27.51
CA ILE A 931 7.61 26.96 26.80
C ILE A 931 8.87 27.65 27.33
N SER A 932 9.83 27.88 26.46
CA SER A 932 11.01 28.67 26.80
C SER A 932 10.85 30.10 26.32
N HIS A 933 11.04 31.04 27.25
CA HIS A 933 11.12 32.48 26.99
C HIS A 933 12.56 33.01 26.95
N HIS A 934 13.56 32.13 26.91
CA HIS A 934 14.96 32.56 26.77
C HIS A 934 15.14 33.41 25.51
N GLU A 935 15.79 34.55 25.65
CA GLU A 935 16.10 35.41 24.51
C GLU A 935 16.98 34.65 23.51
N ASP A 936 16.62 34.74 22.23
CA ASP A 936 17.43 34.20 21.13
C ASP A 936 17.98 35.36 20.30
N SER A 937 19.08 35.11 19.58
CA SER A 937 19.63 36.05 18.62
C SER A 937 20.27 35.32 17.45
N MET A 938 20.33 35.98 16.29
CA MET A 938 20.97 35.40 15.11
C MET A 938 22.48 35.33 15.35
N HIS A 939 23.04 34.13 15.42
CA HIS A 939 24.48 33.92 15.63
C HIS A 939 25.25 34.03 14.31
N ALA A 940 24.77 33.34 13.28
CA ALA A 940 25.37 33.37 11.94
C ALA A 940 24.34 33.02 10.86
N VAL A 941 24.46 33.66 9.70
CA VAL A 941 23.78 33.27 8.46
C VAL A 941 24.88 32.82 7.50
N THR A 942 24.86 31.55 7.12
CA THR A 942 25.91 30.95 6.28
C THR A 942 25.32 30.30 5.04
N THR A 943 26.02 30.38 3.92
CA THR A 943 25.66 29.67 2.68
C THR A 943 26.36 28.31 2.68
N GLY A 944 25.60 27.22 2.68
CA GLY A 944 26.17 25.87 2.79
C GLY A 944 26.61 25.28 1.46
N TYR A 945 27.92 25.21 1.20
CA TYR A 945 28.51 24.58 0.02
C TYR A 945 28.81 23.08 0.24
N GLY A 946 27.83 22.33 0.76
CA GLY A 946 28.03 20.91 1.13
C GLY A 946 28.88 20.77 2.40
N GLU A 947 30.06 20.17 2.28
CA GLU A 947 31.04 20.02 3.37
C GLU A 947 31.88 21.29 3.62
N TYR A 948 31.76 22.30 2.74
CA TYR A 948 32.58 23.52 2.80
C TYR A 948 31.77 24.71 3.33
N GLU A 949 32.34 25.47 4.26
CA GLU A 949 31.73 26.70 4.81
C GLU A 949 32.09 27.96 4.02
N LYS A 950 33.25 27.96 3.34
CA LYS A 950 33.74 29.12 2.58
C LYS A 950 33.65 28.88 1.07
N PRO A 951 33.24 29.89 0.29
CA PRO A 951 33.17 29.78 -1.16
C PRO A 951 34.54 29.55 -1.81
N GLU A 952 35.62 30.13 -1.26
CA GLU A 952 36.98 29.96 -1.80
C GLU A 952 37.45 28.50 -1.69
N ASP A 953 37.24 27.87 -0.54
CA ASP A 953 37.63 26.47 -0.29
C ASP A 953 36.88 25.50 -1.24
N PHE A 954 35.61 25.80 -1.53
CA PHE A 954 34.80 25.04 -2.48
C PHE A 954 35.35 25.16 -3.92
N LEU A 955 35.71 26.37 -4.36
CA LEU A 955 36.28 26.64 -5.69
C LEU A 955 37.69 26.04 -5.85
N ASP A 956 38.51 26.07 -4.81
CA ASP A 956 39.85 25.47 -4.80
C ASP A 956 39.78 23.94 -4.88
N THR A 957 38.81 23.34 -4.18
CA THR A 957 38.53 21.90 -4.27
C THR A 957 38.04 21.51 -5.66
N PHE A 958 37.11 22.29 -6.24
CA PHE A 958 36.67 22.09 -7.63
C PHE A 958 37.86 22.17 -8.60
N THR A 959 38.72 23.17 -8.44
CA THR A 959 39.91 23.35 -9.28
C THR A 959 40.86 22.15 -9.18
N SER A 960 41.10 21.68 -7.95
CA SER A 960 41.91 20.49 -7.69
C SER A 960 41.29 19.23 -8.29
N PHE A 961 39.96 19.07 -8.17
CA PHE A 961 39.23 17.96 -8.76
C PHE A 961 39.35 17.93 -10.28
N VAL A 962 39.12 19.07 -10.95
CA VAL A 962 39.25 19.20 -12.39
C VAL A 962 40.65 18.83 -12.83
N LYS A 963 41.71 19.40 -12.23
CA LYS A 963 43.11 19.12 -12.57
C LYS A 963 43.49 17.65 -12.38
N ASN A 964 43.06 17.03 -11.28
CA ASN A 964 43.41 15.65 -10.95
C ASN A 964 42.65 14.61 -11.80
N ASN A 965 41.50 14.98 -12.36
CA ASN A 965 40.64 14.05 -13.11
C ASN A 965 40.56 14.31 -14.62
N GLN A 966 41.34 15.25 -15.17
CA GLN A 966 41.33 15.57 -16.62
C GLN A 966 41.55 14.33 -17.49
N ASN A 967 42.44 13.42 -17.08
CA ASN A 967 42.77 12.20 -17.82
C ASN A 967 41.86 11.01 -17.48
N ARG A 968 41.03 11.12 -16.42
CA ARG A 968 40.14 10.04 -15.95
C ARG A 968 38.73 10.18 -16.49
N ILE A 969 38.24 11.41 -16.60
CA ILE A 969 36.90 11.72 -17.11
C ILE A 969 37.06 12.20 -18.56
N ALA A 970 36.66 11.37 -19.51
CA ALA A 970 36.79 11.66 -20.95
C ALA A 970 36.20 13.04 -21.32
N ALA A 971 35.03 13.38 -20.76
CA ALA A 971 34.37 14.66 -21.03
C ALA A 971 35.15 15.88 -20.51
N LEU A 972 35.90 15.76 -19.40
CA LEU A 972 36.79 16.85 -18.94
C LEU A 972 37.94 17.06 -19.94
N SER A 973 38.54 15.97 -20.43
CA SER A 973 39.59 16.06 -21.46
C SER A 973 39.08 16.72 -22.74
N VAL A 974 37.85 16.41 -23.17
CA VAL A 974 37.24 17.02 -24.36
C VAL A 974 37.02 18.51 -24.13
N VAL A 975 36.45 18.93 -23.00
CA VAL A 975 36.23 20.35 -22.69
C VAL A 975 37.53 21.17 -22.64
N VAL A 976 38.60 20.60 -22.09
CA VAL A 976 39.88 21.29 -21.94
C VAL A 976 40.66 21.32 -23.25
N GLN A 977 40.83 20.17 -23.91
CA GLN A 977 41.74 20.02 -25.06
C GLN A 977 41.06 20.18 -26.42
N ARG A 978 39.80 19.79 -26.54
CA ARG A 978 39.07 19.73 -27.82
C ARG A 978 37.60 20.18 -27.66
N PRO A 979 37.33 21.39 -27.14
CA PRO A 979 35.95 21.84 -26.86
C PRO A 979 35.06 21.87 -28.10
N ARG A 980 35.65 21.94 -29.29
CA ARG A 980 34.94 21.90 -30.58
C ARG A 980 34.32 20.54 -30.92
N ASP A 981 34.84 19.45 -30.35
CA ASP A 981 34.39 18.08 -30.58
C ASP A 981 33.34 17.66 -29.53
N LEU A 982 32.99 18.56 -28.60
CA LEU A 982 32.09 18.28 -27.48
C LEU A 982 30.67 17.99 -27.98
N THR A 983 30.17 16.80 -27.67
CA THR A 983 28.79 16.40 -27.97
C THR A 983 27.85 16.72 -26.82
N ARG A 984 26.54 16.77 -27.10
CA ARG A 984 25.50 16.97 -26.06
C ARG A 984 25.50 15.84 -25.01
N ALA A 985 25.79 14.60 -25.44
CA ALA A 985 25.90 13.45 -24.57
C ALA A 985 27.10 13.56 -23.61
N GLU A 986 28.25 14.02 -24.10
CA GLU A 986 29.44 14.25 -23.27
C GLU A 986 29.24 15.42 -22.30
N LEU A 987 28.63 16.53 -22.72
CA LEU A 987 28.31 17.65 -21.84
C LEU A 987 27.32 17.24 -20.73
N ARG A 988 26.29 16.45 -21.09
CA ARG A 988 25.34 15.88 -20.12
C ARG A 988 26.07 14.97 -19.13
N SER A 989 26.94 14.08 -19.62
CA SER A 989 27.75 13.19 -18.77
C SER A 989 28.66 13.98 -17.83
N LEU A 990 29.27 15.05 -18.31
CA LEU A 990 30.13 15.92 -17.50
C LEU A 990 29.34 16.59 -16.38
N ARG A 991 28.18 17.17 -16.69
CA ARG A 991 27.30 17.81 -15.70
C ARG A 991 26.88 16.84 -14.60
N LEU A 992 26.46 15.63 -14.98
CA LEU A 992 26.04 14.61 -14.01
C LEU A 992 27.21 14.16 -13.12
N GLU A 993 28.41 14.00 -13.67
CA GLU A 993 29.58 13.58 -12.89
C GLU A 993 30.07 14.67 -11.92
N LEU A 994 30.09 15.93 -12.37
CA LEU A 994 30.43 17.07 -11.51
C LEU A 994 29.41 17.25 -10.38
N ASP A 995 28.12 17.17 -10.69
CA ASP A 995 27.05 17.30 -9.70
C ASP A 995 27.04 16.14 -8.70
N ARG A 996 27.40 14.92 -9.13
CA ARG A 996 27.60 13.76 -8.24
C ARG A 996 28.70 13.99 -7.20
N MET A 997 29.72 14.78 -7.55
CA MET A 997 30.80 15.20 -6.65
C MET A 997 30.45 16.47 -5.85
N GLY A 998 29.24 17.00 -5.99
CA GLY A 998 28.76 18.20 -5.29
C GLY A 998 29.03 19.52 -6.02
N PHE A 999 29.54 19.50 -7.25
CA PHE A 999 29.87 20.69 -8.04
C PHE A 999 28.78 21.00 -9.08
N SER A 1000 27.60 21.43 -8.62
CA SER A 1000 26.53 21.88 -9.51
C SER A 1000 26.87 23.25 -10.14
N GLU A 1001 26.38 23.50 -11.35
CA GLU A 1001 26.58 24.78 -12.06
C GLU A 1001 26.03 25.96 -11.24
N THR A 1002 24.92 25.75 -10.55
CA THR A 1002 24.29 26.72 -9.63
C THR A 1002 25.18 27.01 -8.43
N SER A 1003 25.75 25.97 -7.80
CA SER A 1003 26.65 26.13 -6.66
C SER A 1003 27.96 26.83 -7.05
N LEU A 1004 28.52 26.51 -8.21
CA LEU A 1004 29.74 27.17 -8.72
C LEU A 1004 29.50 28.65 -9.01
N ARG A 1005 28.37 28.99 -9.65
CA ARG A 1005 27.99 30.39 -9.90
C ARG A 1005 27.79 31.16 -8.59
N ARG A 1006 27.12 30.55 -7.61
CA ARG A 1006 26.90 31.17 -6.30
C ARG A 1006 28.22 31.37 -5.54
N ALA A 1007 29.08 30.34 -5.51
CA ALA A 1007 30.40 30.42 -4.86
C ALA A 1007 31.27 31.51 -5.48
N TRP A 1008 31.29 31.60 -6.81
CA TRP A 1008 32.02 32.65 -7.50
C TRP A 1008 31.50 34.03 -7.15
N ASN A 1009 30.18 34.24 -7.19
CA ASN A 1009 29.57 35.52 -6.83
C ASN A 1009 29.87 35.90 -5.37
N ASP A 1010 29.75 34.96 -4.42
CA ASP A 1010 30.04 35.22 -3.02
C ASP A 1010 31.54 35.54 -2.78
N ALA A 1011 32.47 34.96 -3.56
CA ALA A 1011 33.91 35.19 -3.43
C ALA A 1011 34.43 36.45 -4.16
N SER A 1012 33.92 36.74 -5.36
CA SER A 1012 34.40 37.84 -6.22
C SER A 1012 33.47 39.05 -6.26
N ASN A 1013 32.24 38.92 -5.75
CA ASN A 1013 31.17 39.90 -5.85
C ASN A 1013 30.79 40.25 -7.31
N GLU A 1014 31.01 39.30 -8.23
CA GLU A 1014 30.65 39.40 -9.64
C GLU A 1014 29.62 38.32 -10.01
N ASP A 1015 28.40 38.72 -10.37
CA ASP A 1015 27.41 37.79 -10.90
C ASP A 1015 27.67 37.52 -12.39
N ILE A 1016 28.43 36.47 -12.66
CA ILE A 1016 28.78 36.04 -14.02
C ILE A 1016 27.92 34.83 -14.39
N ALA A 1017 27.08 34.99 -15.42
CA ALA A 1017 26.34 33.89 -16.06
C ALA A 1017 27.25 33.04 -16.97
N ALA A 1018 28.32 32.49 -16.39
CA ALA A 1018 29.25 31.59 -17.07
C ALA A 1018 28.68 30.16 -17.10
N SER A 1019 28.92 29.46 -18.21
CA SER A 1019 28.55 28.04 -18.33
C SER A 1019 29.50 27.13 -17.56
N ILE A 1020 29.06 25.90 -17.26
CA ILE A 1020 29.92 24.86 -16.66
C ILE A 1020 31.25 24.64 -17.43
N ILE A 1021 31.23 24.81 -18.76
CA ILE A 1021 32.42 24.74 -19.62
C ILE A 1021 33.40 25.87 -19.27
N GLY A 1022 32.87 27.07 -19.03
CA GLY A 1022 33.65 28.22 -18.58
C GLY A 1022 34.36 27.96 -17.25
N PHE A 1023 33.65 27.40 -16.26
CA PHE A 1023 34.24 27.04 -14.97
C PHE A 1023 35.32 25.97 -15.08
N VAL A 1024 35.08 24.90 -15.85
CA VAL A 1024 36.08 23.83 -16.07
C VAL A 1024 37.32 24.39 -16.76
N ARG A 1025 37.16 25.26 -17.76
CA ARG A 1025 38.29 25.88 -18.48
C ARG A 1025 39.05 26.90 -17.64
N GLN A 1026 38.36 27.68 -16.82
CA GLN A 1026 39.00 28.58 -15.86
C GLN A 1026 39.83 27.78 -14.86
N ALA A 1027 39.29 26.69 -14.30
CA ALA A 1027 40.00 25.81 -13.38
C ALA A 1027 41.21 25.11 -14.03
N ALA A 1028 41.09 24.66 -15.28
CA ALA A 1028 42.11 23.89 -15.98
C ALA A 1028 43.20 24.76 -16.63
N LEU A 1029 42.82 25.87 -17.27
CA LEU A 1029 43.66 26.67 -18.17
C LEU A 1029 43.84 28.12 -17.71
N GLY A 1030 43.03 28.60 -16.75
CA GLY A 1030 43.01 30.01 -16.34
C GLY A 1030 42.25 30.93 -17.29
N ASP A 1031 41.37 30.39 -18.14
CA ASP A 1031 40.53 31.19 -19.04
C ASP A 1031 39.65 32.17 -18.23
N PRO A 1032 39.43 33.41 -18.71
CA PRO A 1032 38.52 34.34 -18.05
C PRO A 1032 37.07 33.84 -18.11
N LEU A 1033 36.38 33.91 -16.97
CA LEU A 1033 34.94 33.67 -16.87
C LEU A 1033 34.20 34.84 -17.51
N VAL A 1034 33.55 34.58 -18.65
CA VAL A 1034 32.77 35.56 -19.41
C VAL A 1034 31.38 34.97 -19.63
N PRO A 1035 30.29 35.77 -19.55
CA PRO A 1035 28.94 35.27 -19.81
C PRO A 1035 28.86 34.54 -21.16
N PHE A 1036 28.17 33.38 -21.17
CA PHE A 1036 28.13 32.55 -22.36
C PHE A 1036 27.49 33.28 -23.55
N GLU A 1037 26.45 34.07 -23.31
CA GLU A 1037 25.81 34.89 -24.34
C GLU A 1037 26.79 35.89 -24.99
N THR A 1038 27.68 36.51 -24.19
CA THR A 1038 28.70 37.42 -24.71
C THR A 1038 29.70 36.70 -25.63
N ARG A 1039 30.08 35.45 -25.29
CA ARG A 1039 30.90 34.60 -26.16
C ARG A 1039 30.19 34.30 -27.48
N VAL A 1040 28.90 33.96 -27.42
CA VAL A 1040 28.08 33.70 -28.63
C VAL A 1040 27.96 34.95 -29.49
N GLN A 1041 27.70 36.11 -28.90
CA GLN A 1041 27.61 37.39 -29.63
C GLN A 1041 28.93 37.74 -30.32
N SER A 1042 30.06 37.54 -29.64
CA SER A 1042 31.40 37.76 -30.21
C SER A 1042 31.68 36.79 -31.38
N ALA A 1043 31.41 35.50 -31.20
CA ALA A 1043 31.57 34.48 -32.24
C ALA A 1043 30.69 34.79 -33.47
N THR A 1044 29.42 35.17 -33.23
CA THR A 1044 28.47 35.56 -34.29
C THR A 1044 28.97 36.76 -35.08
N ARG A 1045 29.50 37.78 -34.41
CA ARG A 1045 30.07 38.97 -35.06
C ARG A 1045 31.26 38.60 -35.94
N THR A 1046 32.13 37.73 -35.46
CA THR A 1046 33.32 37.26 -36.19
C THR A 1046 32.93 36.45 -37.43
N ILE A 1047 31.95 35.55 -37.31
CA ILE A 1047 31.47 34.73 -38.44
C ILE A 1047 30.75 35.57 -39.49
N LEU A 1048 29.93 36.53 -39.05
CA LEU A 1048 29.30 37.50 -39.97
C LEU A 1048 30.34 38.36 -40.71
N ALA A 1049 31.50 38.62 -40.11
CA ALA A 1049 32.60 39.35 -40.72
C ALA A 1049 33.48 38.50 -41.67
N LYS A 1050 33.61 37.18 -41.43
CA LYS A 1050 34.43 36.26 -42.25
C LYS A 1050 33.88 36.01 -43.66
N GLY A 1051 32.56 36.12 -43.87
CA GLY A 1051 31.90 35.71 -45.11
C GLY A 1051 31.05 36.79 -45.78
N ARG A 1052 30.87 36.69 -47.10
CA ARG A 1052 29.85 37.45 -47.84
C ARG A 1052 28.51 36.71 -47.81
N TRP A 1053 27.77 36.88 -46.72
CA TRP A 1053 26.49 36.22 -46.50
C TRP A 1053 25.33 36.93 -47.22
N THR A 1054 24.43 36.17 -47.82
CA THR A 1054 23.13 36.68 -48.29
C THR A 1054 22.21 37.02 -47.12
N GLU A 1055 21.20 37.87 -47.31
CA GLU A 1055 20.27 38.25 -46.23
C GLU A 1055 19.57 37.05 -45.55
N PRO A 1056 19.08 36.02 -46.29
CA PRO A 1056 18.54 34.82 -45.66
C PRO A 1056 19.58 34.06 -44.81
N GLN A 1057 20.82 33.96 -45.28
CA GLN A 1057 21.91 33.31 -44.52
C GLN A 1057 22.22 34.07 -43.24
N LYS A 1058 22.26 35.41 -43.26
CA LYS A 1058 22.45 36.23 -42.04
C LYS A 1058 21.34 35.99 -41.01
N GLN A 1059 20.09 35.90 -41.46
CA GLN A 1059 18.97 35.58 -40.55
C GLN A 1059 19.11 34.18 -39.94
N TRP A 1060 19.50 33.18 -40.74
CA TRP A 1060 19.75 31.83 -40.23
C TRP A 1060 20.95 31.77 -39.28
N LEU A 1061 22.05 32.48 -39.56
CA LEU A 1061 23.19 32.56 -38.65
C LEU A 1061 22.80 33.17 -37.30
N ARG A 1062 21.95 34.21 -37.30
CA ARG A 1062 21.41 34.78 -36.05
C ARG A 1062 20.52 33.80 -35.30
N ARG A 1063 19.65 33.06 -35.99
CA ARG A 1063 18.83 32.00 -35.37
C ARG A 1063 19.68 30.86 -34.81
N ILE A 1064 20.75 30.47 -35.50
CA ILE A 1064 21.71 29.47 -35.02
C ILE A 1064 22.38 30.00 -33.75
N ALA A 1065 22.83 31.26 -33.72
CA ALA A 1065 23.40 31.88 -32.53
C ALA A 1065 22.40 31.95 -31.35
N GLU A 1066 21.15 32.32 -31.60
CA GLU A 1066 20.07 32.29 -30.59
C GLU A 1066 19.88 30.88 -30.04
N GLN A 1067 19.94 29.85 -30.89
CA GLN A 1067 19.82 28.46 -30.47
C GLN A 1067 21.05 27.99 -29.68
N ILE A 1068 22.26 28.33 -30.12
CA ILE A 1068 23.51 28.03 -29.38
C ILE A 1068 23.44 28.64 -27.98
N THR A 1069 22.96 29.88 -27.85
CA THR A 1069 22.80 30.55 -26.55
C THR A 1069 21.91 29.74 -25.60
N ARG A 1070 20.92 29.02 -26.12
CA ARG A 1070 19.99 28.19 -25.34
C ARG A 1070 20.51 26.78 -25.06
N GLU A 1071 21.14 26.13 -26.03
CA GLU A 1071 21.50 24.70 -25.94
C GLU A 1071 23.00 24.44 -25.65
N ILE A 1072 23.84 25.47 -25.65
CA ILE A 1072 25.30 25.48 -25.43
C ILE A 1072 26.10 24.72 -26.50
N VAL A 1073 25.61 23.56 -26.94
CA VAL A 1073 26.16 22.72 -28.00
C VAL A 1073 25.08 22.50 -29.05
N LEU A 1074 25.42 22.73 -30.32
CA LEU A 1074 24.54 22.53 -31.47
C LEU A 1074 25.20 21.57 -32.45
N ASP A 1075 24.63 20.38 -32.57
CA ASP A 1075 25.06 19.28 -33.43
C ASP A 1075 24.05 19.01 -34.56
N ARG A 1076 24.34 18.03 -35.42
CA ARG A 1076 23.47 17.71 -36.56
C ARG A 1076 22.07 17.28 -36.10
N ASP A 1077 22.00 16.44 -35.07
CA ASP A 1077 20.74 15.90 -34.57
C ASP A 1077 19.84 16.98 -33.97
N SER A 1078 20.41 18.02 -33.37
CA SER A 1078 19.65 19.17 -32.84
C SER A 1078 19.04 20.06 -33.93
N ILE A 1079 19.65 20.15 -35.12
CA ILE A 1079 19.04 20.86 -36.26
C ILE A 1079 17.89 20.05 -36.88
N ASP A 1080 17.99 18.73 -36.84
CA ASP A 1080 16.91 17.83 -37.30
C ASP A 1080 15.77 17.68 -36.28
N GLN A 1081 15.86 18.33 -35.12
CA GLN A 1081 14.84 18.37 -34.06
C GLN A 1081 14.33 19.80 -33.80
N GLY A 1082 13.13 19.96 -33.25
CA GLY A 1082 12.60 21.26 -32.82
C GLY A 1082 12.25 22.26 -33.95
N ASN A 1083 12.55 23.55 -33.74
CA ASN A 1083 12.13 24.65 -34.64
C ASN A 1083 12.75 24.57 -36.04
N PHE A 1084 13.95 24.00 -36.17
CA PHE A 1084 14.63 23.81 -37.45
C PHE A 1084 14.02 22.64 -38.24
N ALA A 1085 13.50 21.61 -37.56
CA ALA A 1085 12.79 20.50 -38.18
C ALA A 1085 11.52 20.98 -38.93
N ALA A 1086 10.75 21.89 -38.34
CA ALA A 1086 9.57 22.51 -38.98
C ALA A 1086 9.91 23.27 -40.27
N HIS A 1087 11.18 23.68 -40.43
CA HIS A 1087 11.66 24.35 -41.62
C HIS A 1087 12.40 23.42 -42.59
N GLY A 1088 12.46 22.10 -42.36
CA GLY A 1088 13.08 21.11 -43.26
C GLY A 1088 14.44 20.58 -42.81
N GLY A 1089 14.82 20.83 -41.56
CA GLY A 1089 15.98 20.23 -40.90
C GLY A 1089 17.32 20.57 -41.53
N PHE A 1090 18.34 19.81 -41.15
CA PHE A 1090 19.72 19.96 -41.59
C PHE A 1090 19.84 19.94 -43.11
N ASN A 1091 19.13 19.03 -43.77
CA ASN A 1091 19.21 18.86 -45.23
C ASN A 1091 18.79 20.12 -46.00
N ARG A 1092 17.75 20.83 -45.55
CA ARG A 1092 17.32 22.07 -46.21
C ARG A 1092 18.23 23.24 -45.83
N LEU A 1093 18.58 23.39 -44.55
CA LEU A 1093 19.51 24.45 -44.12
C LEU A 1093 20.87 24.30 -44.78
N ASN A 1094 21.37 23.08 -44.94
CA ASN A 1094 22.64 22.84 -45.61
C ASN A 1094 22.59 23.30 -47.08
N LYS A 1095 21.46 23.14 -47.77
CA LYS A 1095 21.26 23.71 -49.11
C LYS A 1095 21.27 25.25 -49.11
N VAL A 1096 20.68 25.90 -48.09
CA VAL A 1096 20.72 27.36 -47.94
C VAL A 1096 22.15 27.88 -47.77
N PHE A 1097 23.01 27.08 -47.16
CA PHE A 1097 24.44 27.36 -46.99
C PHE A 1097 25.32 26.68 -48.05
N ASN A 1098 24.78 26.30 -49.21
CA ASN A 1098 25.53 25.71 -50.33
C ASN A 1098 26.37 24.46 -49.95
N GLY A 1099 25.89 23.65 -49.00
CA GLY A 1099 26.59 22.46 -48.52
C GLY A 1099 27.63 22.71 -47.41
N GLN A 1100 27.77 23.95 -46.94
CA GLN A 1100 28.81 24.35 -45.96
C GLN A 1100 28.30 24.47 -44.52
N LEU A 1101 27.08 24.05 -44.21
CA LEU A 1101 26.50 24.24 -42.86
C LEU A 1101 27.36 23.57 -41.77
N GLU A 1102 27.86 22.37 -42.02
CA GLU A 1102 28.71 21.64 -41.08
C GLU A 1102 30.02 22.38 -40.76
N SER A 1103 30.64 22.97 -41.78
CA SER A 1103 31.82 23.83 -41.61
C SER A 1103 31.50 25.10 -40.81
N ILE A 1104 30.33 25.70 -41.03
CA ILE A 1104 29.90 26.92 -40.33
C ILE A 1104 29.64 26.63 -38.84
N LEU A 1105 29.02 25.48 -38.53
CA LEU A 1105 28.85 25.04 -37.14
C LEU A 1105 30.20 24.79 -36.46
N HIS A 1106 31.16 24.23 -37.20
CA HIS A 1106 32.53 24.07 -36.72
C HIS A 1106 33.19 25.43 -36.43
N ASP A 1107 33.04 26.41 -37.32
CA ASP A 1107 33.54 27.77 -37.13
C ASP A 1107 32.91 28.44 -35.89
N PHE A 1108 31.62 28.24 -35.64
CA PHE A 1108 30.95 28.71 -34.41
C PHE A 1108 31.59 28.12 -33.16
N ASN A 1109 31.77 26.80 -33.12
CA ASN A 1109 32.38 26.12 -31.97
C ASN A 1109 33.85 26.55 -31.76
N GLU A 1110 34.60 26.82 -32.82
CA GLU A 1110 35.97 27.30 -32.71
C GLU A 1110 36.04 28.74 -32.16
N GLU A 1111 35.21 29.65 -32.68
CA GLU A 1111 35.21 31.05 -32.25
C GLU A 1111 34.65 31.25 -30.82
N LEU A 1112 33.77 30.36 -30.34
CA LEU A 1112 33.22 30.42 -28.97
C LEU A 1112 34.27 30.24 -27.87
N TRP A 1113 35.31 29.46 -28.15
CA TRP A 1113 36.32 29.04 -27.17
C TRP A 1113 37.74 29.47 -27.53
N LYS A 1114 37.91 30.33 -28.53
CA LYS A 1114 39.19 31.00 -28.77
C LYS A 1114 39.56 31.81 -27.53
N VAL A 1115 40.79 31.60 -27.06
CA VAL A 1115 41.37 32.38 -25.98
C VAL A 1115 41.40 33.83 -26.44
N SER A 1116 40.63 34.70 -25.77
CA SER A 1116 40.76 36.14 -25.95
C SER A 1116 42.19 36.51 -25.60
N ALA A 1117 42.96 36.92 -26.62
CA ALA A 1117 44.34 37.38 -26.45
C ALA A 1117 44.42 38.64 -25.58
#